data_AF-E7RSM5-F1
#
_entry.id   AF-E7RSM5-F1
#
_cell.length_a   1.000
_cell.length_b   1.000
_cell.length_c   1.000
_cell.angle_alpha   90.00
_cell.angle_beta   90.00
_cell.angle_gamma   90.00
#
_symmetry.space_group_name_H-M   'P 1'
#
loop_
_entity.id
_entity.type
_entity.pdbx_description
1 polymer ?
#
loop_
_entity_poly.entity_id
_entity_poly.type
_entity_poly.pdbx_seq_one_letter_code
_entity_poly.pdbx_strand_id
1 'polypeptide(L)'
;MRIKTFIYTLAFFSSLHVFAQDDREITNAWGSIDYNGKPWVENISKPNTIKSGLKNRHIALWASHGKYYDKTKGKWMWQRPNLFGTTEDLFTQTIVVPYLIPMLENAGAIVFTPRERDWQTNEVIVDCDGNTHKNVYSETNKGEVWKDAGVKGFALHQGIYVDGENPFEQGHVRMAKATRKKNASEISYQPDIPKAGRYAVYVSYKTIEHSVDDAEYIVYHKGEKTVYRVNQQMGSGTWVYLGTFEFDKGSSPYNRVILTNNSHIRRGVVTGDAVRFGGGMGNIQRGGILSGLPRSLEGARYYAQWAGAPYSVYSSKGGEDDYGDDINARSLMSNWLAGGSVYAPSIEGLQIPIELALAIHSDAGYSTDFKSLVGSLAVCTTDFNDGKLNAGISRMTSKDFASTLLNNVVKDLLYKYKNWPKRYLWDRNYSETRLPAMPSAILETMSHQNFPDMIMGQDPNFKFTLARSIYKTILKYIAKQHNKSYTVTPLTPTNFSIEFLTKNKIRLSWKAQNDSQEPSAVPETFNIYTSIGNSSFDNGVNTGNNSFIMKLEPGIQYNFKITACNKGGESFPTETLSAYYNPNATKTILVVNGFYRLSAPAIVETDSTQGFDLNKDIGLTYGLTAGWNGRQLYFDKSRLGIEGEGGLGDSGDELAGHFIAGNDFNYTVTHVGAIAHTQKYNVASCSSMSVISGEVKMPDYHCVDLILGGEKYNRNALAYYKTFTPRMQQLLQEYTTHGGSLLVSGAYIGSDMVQETENLFLKNILKVAYTPSDSLITDGYIDGLGLSFDYYNTPNSDHYAVNIPEILRPAGDGAFCAMQYGSGPSAAVAYKGDTYRSFTMGIPFECISSKDMQNKIMQGILDFLLK
;
A
#
# COMPACT_ATOMS: atom_id res chain seq x y z
N MET A 1 37.15 -10.90 39.01
CA MET A 1 37.50 -10.27 37.72
C MET A 1 36.48 -10.67 36.65
N ARG A 2 35.23 -10.18 36.73
CA ARG A 2 34.14 -10.55 35.79
C ARG A 2 32.93 -9.60 35.84
N ILE A 3 33.17 -8.30 35.97
CA ILE A 3 32.12 -7.25 35.88
C ILE A 3 32.56 -6.09 34.97
N LYS A 4 33.85 -5.94 34.64
CA LYS A 4 34.35 -4.85 33.79
C LYS A 4 34.23 -5.12 32.28
N THR A 5 34.05 -6.36 31.82
CA THR A 5 34.06 -6.67 30.38
C THR A 5 32.71 -6.46 29.69
N PHE A 6 31.60 -6.37 30.43
CA PHE A 6 30.25 -6.20 29.84
C PHE A 6 29.90 -4.73 29.54
N ILE A 7 30.53 -3.78 30.25
CA ILE A 7 30.30 -2.34 30.07
C ILE A 7 31.06 -1.79 28.84
N TYR A 8 32.22 -2.39 28.50
CA TYR A 8 32.97 -1.95 27.32
C TYR A 8 32.33 -2.37 25.99
N THR A 9 31.62 -3.50 25.92
CA THR A 9 30.96 -3.92 24.67
C THR A 9 29.73 -3.05 24.37
N LEU A 10 28.93 -2.67 25.38
CA LEU A 10 27.79 -1.77 25.19
C LEU A 10 28.23 -0.34 24.83
N ALA A 11 29.32 0.15 25.45
CA ALA A 11 29.89 1.45 25.14
C ALA A 11 30.47 1.50 23.71
N PHE A 12 31.13 0.44 23.24
CA PHE A 12 31.71 0.38 21.89
C PHE A 12 30.64 0.44 20.78
N PHE A 13 29.50 -0.24 20.98
CA PHE A 13 28.38 -0.13 20.05
C PHE A 13 27.77 1.28 20.06
N SER A 14 27.60 1.90 21.22
CA SER A 14 27.06 3.27 21.30
C SER A 14 27.98 4.32 20.65
N SER A 15 29.31 4.18 20.76
CA SER A 15 30.25 5.10 20.11
C SER A 15 30.31 4.93 18.58
N LEU A 16 30.15 3.71 18.06
CA LEU A 16 30.09 3.46 16.61
C LEU A 16 28.86 4.11 15.95
N HIS A 17 27.73 4.22 16.67
CA HIS A 17 26.51 4.84 16.15
C HIS A 17 26.64 6.37 15.98
N VAL A 18 27.43 7.04 16.83
CA VAL A 18 27.63 8.50 16.75
C VAL A 18 28.57 8.86 15.59
N PHE A 19 29.61 8.06 15.33
CA PHE A 19 30.53 8.30 14.19
C PHE A 19 29.89 8.00 12.82
N ALA A 20 28.86 7.16 12.75
CA ALA A 20 28.16 6.82 11.50
C ALA A 20 27.13 7.87 11.02
N GLN A 21 26.85 8.91 11.82
CA GLN A 21 25.91 10.00 11.49
C GLN A 21 26.61 11.30 11.05
N ASP A 22 27.94 11.27 10.89
CA ASP A 22 28.74 12.43 10.48
C ASP A 22 29.01 12.43 8.97
N ASP A 23 27.95 12.60 8.16
CA ASP A 23 28.10 12.94 6.74
C ASP A 23 28.44 14.44 6.61
N ARG A 24 29.66 14.73 6.16
CA ARG A 24 30.18 16.10 5.97
C ARG A 24 29.61 16.82 4.75
N GLU A 25 28.78 16.13 3.94
CA GLU A 25 28.27 16.64 2.66
C GLU A 25 26.96 17.44 2.77
N ILE A 26 26.20 17.34 3.87
CA ILE A 26 24.91 18.05 4.04
C ILE A 26 25.09 19.20 5.05
N THR A 27 24.88 20.42 4.56
CA THR A 27 24.91 21.63 5.40
C THR A 27 23.64 21.75 6.25
N ASN A 28 23.75 22.20 7.50
CA ASN A 28 22.60 22.64 8.30
C ASN A 28 22.15 24.01 7.76
N ALA A 29 21.38 24.00 6.67
CA ALA A 29 20.96 25.20 5.96
C ALA A 29 19.82 25.92 6.68
N TRP A 30 18.96 25.20 7.41
CA TRP A 30 17.86 25.81 8.17
C TRP A 30 18.36 26.62 9.38
N GLY A 31 19.49 26.25 9.98
CA GLY A 31 20.03 26.97 11.13
C GLY A 31 19.05 26.97 12.30
N SER A 32 18.48 28.14 12.62
CA SER A 32 17.47 28.31 13.68
C SER A 32 16.02 28.19 13.21
N ILE A 33 15.77 28.01 11.90
CA ILE A 33 14.43 27.87 11.33
C ILE A 33 13.92 26.44 11.57
N ASP A 34 13.12 26.24 12.60
CA ASP A 34 12.48 24.96 12.90
C ASP A 34 11.02 25.16 13.31
N TYR A 35 10.11 24.32 12.83
CA TYR A 35 8.72 24.31 13.26
C TYR A 35 8.58 23.58 14.60
N ASN A 36 8.12 24.30 15.62
CA ASN A 36 7.99 23.78 17.00
C ASN A 36 6.54 23.64 17.48
N GLY A 37 5.56 23.88 16.61
CA GLY A 37 4.13 23.76 16.94
C GLY A 37 3.60 22.32 16.82
N LYS A 38 2.26 22.18 16.90
CA LYS A 38 1.57 20.89 16.77
C LYS A 38 1.46 20.46 15.30
N PRO A 39 1.61 19.15 15.02
CA PRO A 39 1.45 18.61 13.67
C PRO A 39 0.10 18.98 13.06
N TRP A 40 0.03 19.05 11.73
CA TRP A 40 -1.25 19.31 11.03
C TRP A 40 -2.29 18.23 11.37
N VAL A 41 -1.85 16.97 11.40
CA VAL A 41 -2.64 15.80 11.79
C VAL A 41 -1.79 14.85 12.64
N GLU A 42 -2.33 14.37 13.76
CA GLU A 42 -1.70 13.36 14.62
C GLU A 42 -2.70 12.24 14.95
N ASN A 43 -2.36 10.99 14.61
CA ASN A 43 -3.07 9.82 15.11
C ASN A 43 -2.62 9.54 16.55
N ILE A 44 -3.49 9.82 17.52
CA ILE A 44 -3.19 9.64 18.96
C ILE A 44 -3.57 8.25 19.48
N SER A 45 -4.08 7.38 18.61
CA SER A 45 -4.41 5.99 18.96
C SER A 45 -3.27 5.01 18.69
N LYS A 46 -2.19 5.45 18.02
CA LYS A 46 -1.01 4.62 17.81
C LYS A 46 -0.35 4.24 19.16
N PRO A 47 -0.01 2.96 19.38
CA PRO A 47 0.51 2.48 20.66
C PRO A 47 2.02 2.70 20.82
N ASN A 48 2.75 2.96 19.73
CA ASN A 48 4.19 3.24 19.75
C ASN A 48 4.49 4.75 19.72
N THR A 49 5.67 5.13 20.22
CA THR A 49 6.14 6.52 20.23
C THR A 49 7.34 6.72 19.33
N ILE A 50 7.24 7.67 18.39
CA ILE A 50 8.30 8.06 17.48
C ILE A 50 9.10 9.21 18.10
N LYS A 51 10.42 9.07 18.20
CA LYS A 51 11.34 10.05 18.82
C LYS A 51 12.44 10.56 17.90
N SER A 52 12.96 9.69 17.05
CA SER A 52 14.10 9.96 16.15
C SER A 52 13.77 9.63 14.69
N GLY A 53 12.48 9.58 14.36
CA GLY A 53 11.96 9.52 13.00
C GLY A 53 11.65 10.90 12.43
N LEU A 54 10.56 10.98 11.66
CA LEU A 54 10.03 12.17 11.00
C LEU A 54 8.82 12.77 11.72
N LYS A 55 8.60 12.47 13.01
CA LYS A 55 7.50 13.05 13.78
C LYS A 55 7.51 14.58 13.69
N ASN A 56 6.36 15.17 13.36
CA ASN A 56 6.15 16.62 13.18
C ASN A 56 6.88 17.25 11.98
N ARG A 57 7.26 16.43 10.99
CA ARG A 57 7.87 16.89 9.73
C ARG A 57 6.85 16.79 8.61
N HIS A 58 6.71 17.84 7.81
CA HIS A 58 5.74 17.89 6.72
C HIS A 58 6.46 17.92 5.37
N ILE A 59 6.03 17.03 4.47
CA ILE A 59 6.72 16.77 3.20
C ILE A 59 5.69 16.82 2.08
N ALA A 60 6.00 17.57 1.02
CA ALA A 60 5.28 17.46 -0.25
C ALA A 60 5.95 16.37 -1.10
N LEU A 61 5.20 15.37 -1.51
CA LEU A 61 5.68 14.24 -2.30
C LEU A 61 4.65 13.91 -3.37
N TRP A 62 5.10 13.74 -4.61
CA TRP A 62 4.21 13.31 -5.68
C TRP A 62 4.86 12.32 -6.65
N ALA A 63 4.02 11.45 -7.19
CA ALA A 63 4.28 10.77 -8.45
C ALA A 63 4.24 11.79 -9.60
N SER A 64 4.78 11.45 -10.76
CA SER A 64 4.92 12.34 -11.90
C SER A 64 3.56 12.77 -12.50
N HIS A 65 3.42 12.66 -13.81
CA HIS A 65 2.31 13.23 -14.57
C HIS A 65 0.99 12.49 -14.35
N GLY A 66 -0.10 13.09 -14.80
CA GLY A 66 -1.43 12.46 -14.83
C GLY A 66 -2.14 12.83 -16.12
N LYS A 67 -3.30 12.21 -16.37
CA LYS A 67 -4.12 12.53 -17.55
C LYS A 67 -4.46 14.02 -17.55
N TYR A 68 -4.24 14.68 -18.68
CA TYR A 68 -4.55 16.09 -18.86
C TYR A 68 -5.33 16.33 -20.15
N TYR A 69 -6.03 17.46 -20.25
CA TYR A 69 -6.76 17.85 -21.43
C TYR A 69 -5.88 18.70 -22.35
N ASP A 70 -5.55 18.18 -23.54
CA ASP A 70 -4.89 18.95 -24.58
C ASP A 70 -5.94 19.78 -25.34
N LYS A 71 -5.98 21.08 -25.06
CA LYS A 71 -6.88 22.03 -25.71
C LYS A 71 -6.70 22.08 -27.23
N THR A 72 -5.47 21.96 -27.72
CA THR A 72 -5.16 22.04 -29.16
C THR A 72 -5.71 20.84 -29.90
N LYS A 73 -5.62 19.65 -29.29
CA LYS A 73 -6.13 18.40 -29.86
C LYS A 73 -7.58 18.09 -29.50
N GLY A 74 -8.17 18.86 -28.58
CA GLY A 74 -9.55 18.68 -28.13
C GLY A 74 -9.79 17.36 -27.40
N LYS A 75 -8.80 16.84 -26.67
CA LYS A 75 -8.92 15.52 -26.01
C LYS A 75 -8.09 15.38 -24.75
N TRP A 76 -8.53 14.49 -23.87
CA TRP A 76 -7.75 13.99 -22.74
C TRP A 76 -6.63 13.05 -23.24
N MET A 77 -5.41 13.26 -22.77
CA MET A 77 -4.26 12.43 -23.13
C MET A 77 -3.29 12.23 -21.95
N TRP A 78 -2.47 11.18 -22.06
CA TRP A 78 -1.32 10.97 -21.19
C TRP A 78 -0.17 11.85 -21.67
N GLN A 79 0.72 12.24 -20.76
CA GLN A 79 1.91 13.01 -21.12
C GLN A 79 2.97 12.15 -21.80
N ARG A 80 3.11 10.89 -21.40
CA ARG A 80 4.03 9.94 -22.04
C ARG A 80 3.30 8.88 -22.86
N PRO A 81 3.93 8.33 -23.91
CA PRO A 81 3.36 7.24 -24.70
C PRO A 81 3.20 5.96 -23.88
N ASN A 82 2.22 5.14 -24.25
CA ASN A 82 1.99 3.84 -23.63
C ASN A 82 3.09 2.86 -24.12
N LEU A 83 4.01 2.50 -23.23
CA LEU A 83 5.13 1.61 -23.50
C LEU A 83 5.23 0.50 -22.45
N PHE A 84 5.50 -0.72 -22.90
CA PHE A 84 5.66 -1.91 -22.04
C PHE A 84 4.48 -2.11 -21.07
N GLY A 85 3.27 -1.87 -21.60
CA GLY A 85 1.99 -1.99 -20.91
C GLY A 85 1.58 -0.84 -19.99
N THR A 86 2.43 0.18 -19.83
CA THR A 86 2.20 1.29 -18.89
C THR A 86 2.58 2.63 -19.52
N THR A 87 2.53 3.70 -18.73
CA THR A 87 3.09 5.01 -19.05
C THR A 87 3.62 5.60 -17.75
N GLU A 88 4.57 6.54 -17.85
CA GLU A 88 5.13 7.23 -16.69
C GLU A 88 4.03 7.79 -15.75
N ASP A 89 2.96 8.34 -16.34
CA ASP A 89 1.83 8.95 -15.64
C ASP A 89 1.11 7.98 -14.65
N LEU A 90 1.14 6.68 -14.96
CA LEU A 90 0.56 5.61 -14.14
C LEU A 90 1.61 4.84 -13.35
N PHE A 91 2.79 4.66 -13.90
CA PHE A 91 3.83 3.82 -13.33
C PHE A 91 4.38 4.36 -12.01
N THR A 92 4.71 5.65 -11.94
CA THR A 92 5.44 6.25 -10.80
C THR A 92 4.60 6.23 -9.51
N GLN A 93 3.27 6.37 -9.60
CA GLN A 93 2.38 6.27 -8.44
C GLN A 93 2.39 4.86 -7.81
N THR A 94 2.73 3.81 -8.56
CA THR A 94 2.89 2.46 -8.02
C THR A 94 4.14 2.28 -7.15
N ILE A 95 5.04 3.27 -7.13
CA ILE A 95 6.18 3.36 -6.20
C ILE A 95 5.81 4.25 -5.01
N VAL A 96 5.16 5.38 -5.30
CA VAL A 96 4.86 6.43 -4.32
C VAL A 96 3.75 6.02 -3.35
N VAL A 97 2.58 5.61 -3.87
CA VAL A 97 1.37 5.37 -3.07
C VAL A 97 1.49 4.12 -2.17
N PRO A 98 1.88 2.93 -2.67
CA PRO A 98 1.92 1.73 -1.84
C PRO A 98 3.18 1.59 -0.97
N TYR A 99 4.28 2.29 -1.29
CA TYR A 99 5.55 2.12 -0.57
C TYR A 99 6.06 3.40 0.09
N LEU A 100 6.37 4.43 -0.70
CA LEU A 100 7.12 5.59 -0.18
C LEU A 100 6.29 6.42 0.80
N ILE A 101 5.03 6.71 0.49
CA ILE A 101 4.15 7.45 1.42
C ILE A 101 3.99 6.68 2.74
N PRO A 102 3.62 5.38 2.75
CA PRO A 102 3.54 4.61 3.99
C PRO A 102 4.85 4.58 4.80
N MET A 103 6.01 4.50 4.15
CA MET A 103 7.31 4.54 4.87
C MET A 103 7.53 5.87 5.60
N LEU A 104 7.19 6.99 4.96
CA LEU A 104 7.31 8.32 5.55
C LEU A 104 6.30 8.53 6.70
N GLU A 105 5.04 8.14 6.49
CA GLU A 105 3.98 8.24 7.51
C GLU A 105 4.23 7.31 8.70
N ASN A 106 4.76 6.11 8.48
CA ASN A 106 5.16 5.20 9.56
C ASN A 106 6.40 5.68 10.32
N ALA A 107 7.23 6.52 9.70
CA ALA A 107 8.28 7.27 10.37
C ALA A 107 7.75 8.53 11.07
N GLY A 108 6.46 8.86 10.95
CA GLY A 108 5.81 9.97 11.64
C GLY A 108 5.68 11.27 10.84
N ALA A 109 6.05 11.26 9.56
CA ALA A 109 5.87 12.42 8.68
C ALA A 109 4.39 12.66 8.36
N ILE A 110 4.06 13.90 8.03
CA ILE A 110 2.80 14.27 7.37
C ILE A 110 3.11 14.48 5.91
N VAL A 111 2.52 13.65 5.05
CA VAL A 111 2.79 13.69 3.61
C VAL A 111 1.61 14.31 2.89
N PHE A 112 1.88 15.41 2.20
CA PHE A 112 0.96 16.02 1.25
C PHE A 112 1.31 15.60 -0.18
N THR A 113 0.28 15.30 -0.98
CA THR A 113 0.43 15.09 -2.42
C THR A 113 -0.55 16.00 -3.18
N PRO A 114 -0.07 16.75 -4.20
CA PRO A 114 -0.92 17.57 -5.09
C PRO A 114 -1.73 16.75 -6.10
N ARG A 115 -1.67 15.41 -6.06
CA ARG A 115 -2.56 14.50 -6.79
C ARG A 115 -3.31 13.62 -5.79
N GLU A 116 -4.56 13.26 -6.10
CA GLU A 116 -5.36 12.35 -5.29
C GLU A 116 -4.60 11.01 -5.10
N ARG A 117 -4.48 10.57 -3.85
CA ARG A 117 -3.72 9.35 -3.47
C ARG A 117 -4.58 8.11 -3.31
N ASP A 118 -5.89 8.29 -3.18
CA ASP A 118 -6.81 7.17 -2.96
C ASP A 118 -7.31 6.60 -4.30
N TRP A 119 -7.06 5.32 -4.52
CA TRP A 119 -7.50 4.58 -5.70
C TRP A 119 -8.95 4.10 -5.61
N GLN A 120 -9.62 4.32 -4.46
CA GLN A 120 -11.05 4.07 -4.34
C GLN A 120 -11.85 4.97 -5.28
N THR A 121 -12.58 4.37 -6.22
CA THR A 121 -13.38 5.09 -7.24
C THR A 121 -14.70 5.62 -6.70
N ASN A 122 -15.19 5.07 -5.58
CA ASN A 122 -16.36 5.59 -4.91
C ASN A 122 -15.98 6.80 -4.05
N GLU A 123 -16.86 7.80 -4.01
CA GLU A 123 -16.72 8.97 -3.15
C GLU A 123 -18.05 9.26 -2.47
N VAL A 124 -17.99 9.46 -1.16
CA VAL A 124 -19.14 9.89 -0.36
C VAL A 124 -18.72 11.10 0.45
N ILE A 125 -19.47 12.20 0.35
CA ILE A 125 -19.21 13.42 1.11
C ILE A 125 -20.40 13.70 2.02
N VAL A 126 -20.12 13.78 3.31
CA VAL A 126 -21.07 14.16 4.34
C VAL A 126 -20.79 15.59 4.75
N ASP A 127 -21.80 16.43 4.64
CA ASP A 127 -21.71 17.89 4.73
C ASP A 127 -23.04 18.45 5.29
N CYS A 128 -22.95 19.55 6.03
CA CYS A 128 -24.09 20.22 6.65
C CYS A 128 -25.05 20.89 5.65
N ASP A 129 -24.58 21.25 4.45
CA ASP A 129 -25.39 21.95 3.44
C ASP A 129 -26.25 21.03 2.59
N GLY A 130 -25.70 19.87 2.18
CA GLY A 130 -26.37 18.94 1.27
C GLY A 130 -27.07 17.75 1.93
N ASN A 131 -26.71 17.38 3.17
CA ASN A 131 -27.11 16.11 3.79
C ASN A 131 -28.00 16.31 5.04
N THR A 132 -29.12 17.01 4.90
CA THR A 132 -30.00 17.42 6.02
C THR A 132 -30.81 16.29 6.69
N HIS A 133 -30.71 15.05 6.21
CA HIS A 133 -31.29 13.90 6.91
C HIS A 133 -30.51 13.62 8.21
N LYS A 134 -31.22 13.62 9.35
CA LYS A 134 -30.66 13.48 10.72
C LYS A 134 -29.69 12.28 10.92
N ASN A 135 -29.78 11.25 10.09
CA ASN A 135 -28.95 10.04 10.22
C ASN A 135 -27.64 10.13 9.43
N VAL A 136 -27.47 11.13 8.56
CA VAL A 136 -26.27 11.33 7.73
C VAL A 136 -25.40 12.41 8.36
N TYR A 137 -25.97 13.59 8.60
CA TYR A 137 -25.34 14.68 9.34
C TYR A 137 -26.16 15.01 10.60
N SER A 138 -25.52 15.14 11.75
CA SER A 138 -26.19 15.60 12.97
C SER A 138 -25.27 16.32 13.96
N GLU A 139 -25.81 17.36 14.59
CA GLU A 139 -25.17 18.11 15.68
C GLU A 139 -25.81 17.73 17.02
N THR A 140 -24.98 17.38 18.01
CA THR A 140 -25.41 17.14 19.39
C THR A 140 -24.79 18.18 20.31
N ASN A 141 -25.63 18.99 20.95
CA ASN A 141 -25.20 20.07 21.83
C ASN A 141 -25.24 19.64 23.30
N LYS A 142 -24.07 19.52 23.93
CA LYS A 142 -23.91 19.20 25.36
C LYS A 142 -23.17 20.35 26.07
N GLY A 143 -23.86 21.47 26.27
CA GLY A 143 -23.33 22.64 26.98
C GLY A 143 -23.00 23.80 26.05
N GLU A 144 -21.98 23.67 25.20
CA GLU A 144 -21.68 24.65 24.14
C GLU A 144 -22.43 24.29 22.86
N VAL A 145 -22.98 25.27 22.15
CA VAL A 145 -23.86 25.02 20.99
C VAL A 145 -23.09 25.18 19.68
N TRP A 146 -23.25 24.24 18.76
CA TRP A 146 -22.85 24.39 17.36
C TRP A 146 -23.72 25.43 16.68
N LYS A 147 -23.09 26.40 16.04
CA LYS A 147 -23.74 27.49 15.32
C LYS A 147 -22.99 27.81 14.04
N ASP A 148 -23.62 28.61 13.19
CA ASP A 148 -22.97 29.12 11.98
C ASP A 148 -21.76 29.98 12.35
N ALA A 149 -20.64 29.75 11.67
CA ALA A 149 -19.39 30.48 11.88
C ALA A 149 -19.37 31.84 11.16
N GLY A 150 -20.32 32.11 10.26
CA GLY A 150 -20.39 33.32 9.45
C GLY A 150 -19.34 33.39 8.35
N VAL A 151 -18.72 32.26 8.00
CA VAL A 151 -17.71 32.13 6.94
C VAL A 151 -18.13 31.05 5.96
N LYS A 152 -17.69 31.19 4.72
CA LYS A 152 -17.95 30.22 3.65
C LYS A 152 -17.20 28.91 3.89
N GLY A 153 -17.85 27.81 3.55
CA GLY A 153 -17.32 26.45 3.62
C GLY A 153 -17.50 25.68 2.31
N PHE A 154 -17.24 24.40 2.37
CA PHE A 154 -17.50 23.46 1.29
C PHE A 154 -18.99 23.25 1.11
N ALA A 155 -19.47 23.25 -0.14
CA ALA A 155 -20.74 22.64 -0.47
C ALA A 155 -20.61 21.77 -1.72
N LEU A 156 -21.10 20.53 -1.62
CA LEU A 156 -21.23 19.64 -2.76
C LEU A 156 -22.44 20.06 -3.60
N HIS A 157 -22.25 20.16 -4.91
CA HIS A 157 -23.38 20.04 -5.85
C HIS A 157 -23.16 18.86 -6.79
N GLN A 158 -24.27 18.38 -7.34
CA GLN A 158 -24.23 17.24 -8.25
C GLN A 158 -23.72 17.66 -9.63
N GLY A 159 -23.06 16.73 -10.32
CA GLY A 159 -22.62 16.90 -11.70
C GLY A 159 -21.17 17.36 -11.85
N ILE A 160 -20.95 18.27 -12.80
CA ILE A 160 -19.64 18.69 -13.27
C ILE A 160 -19.21 20.01 -12.62
N TYR A 161 -17.91 20.18 -12.44
CA TYR A 161 -17.30 21.46 -12.03
C TYR A 161 -16.61 22.08 -13.25
N VAL A 162 -16.91 23.34 -13.52
CA VAL A 162 -16.26 24.08 -14.62
C VAL A 162 -14.97 24.72 -14.14
N ASP A 163 -14.08 25.06 -15.07
CA ASP A 163 -12.81 25.71 -14.71
C ASP A 163 -13.04 27.02 -13.94
N GLY A 164 -12.32 27.18 -12.82
CA GLY A 164 -12.43 28.34 -11.94
C GLY A 164 -13.44 28.19 -10.81
N GLU A 165 -14.26 27.15 -10.85
CA GLU A 165 -15.23 26.87 -9.79
C GLU A 165 -14.55 26.31 -8.54
N ASN A 166 -14.84 26.92 -7.38
CA ASN A 166 -14.31 26.51 -6.09
C ASN A 166 -15.45 26.07 -5.15
N PRO A 167 -15.53 24.78 -4.78
CA PRO A 167 -16.59 24.29 -3.90
C PRO A 167 -16.46 24.78 -2.45
N PHE A 168 -15.27 25.22 -2.01
CA PHE A 168 -15.02 25.74 -0.65
C PHE A 168 -15.48 27.18 -0.41
N GLU A 169 -16.19 27.76 -1.39
CA GLU A 169 -16.75 29.11 -1.35
C GLU A 169 -18.29 29.13 -1.46
N GLN A 170 -18.92 27.96 -1.37
CA GLN A 170 -20.34 27.74 -1.67
C GLN A 170 -21.19 27.30 -0.46
N GLY A 171 -20.58 26.79 0.60
CA GLY A 171 -21.26 26.23 1.77
C GLY A 171 -21.09 27.03 3.07
N HIS A 172 -21.41 26.40 4.19
CA HIS A 172 -21.37 26.97 5.54
C HIS A 172 -20.42 26.19 6.45
N VAL A 173 -19.83 26.90 7.41
CA VAL A 173 -18.99 26.29 8.45
C VAL A 173 -19.68 26.35 9.80
N ARG A 174 -19.58 25.25 10.55
CA ARG A 174 -20.14 25.13 11.89
C ARG A 174 -19.05 25.37 12.92
N MET A 175 -19.36 26.10 13.98
CA MET A 175 -18.43 26.36 15.09
C MET A 175 -19.07 26.14 16.46
N ALA A 176 -18.26 25.66 17.40
CA ALA A 176 -18.59 25.61 18.82
C ALA A 176 -17.39 26.05 19.66
N LYS A 177 -17.66 26.64 20.83
CA LYS A 177 -16.60 26.94 21.80
C LYS A 177 -15.98 25.66 22.30
N ALA A 178 -14.66 25.64 22.44
CA ALA A 178 -13.91 24.53 23.01
C ALA A 178 -14.27 24.31 24.48
N THR A 179 -14.35 23.05 24.88
CA THR A 179 -14.60 22.63 26.27
C THR A 179 -13.59 21.57 26.71
N ARG A 180 -13.33 21.52 28.02
CA ARG A 180 -12.57 20.44 28.68
C ARG A 180 -13.48 19.52 29.52
N LYS A 181 -14.79 19.73 29.45
CA LYS A 181 -15.79 18.98 30.23
C LYS A 181 -16.04 17.63 29.56
N LYS A 182 -16.41 16.62 30.36
CA LYS A 182 -16.72 15.26 29.86
C LYS A 182 -17.86 15.20 28.85
N ASN A 183 -18.80 16.15 28.93
CA ASN A 183 -19.93 16.24 28.02
C ASN A 183 -19.57 17.22 26.89
N ALA A 184 -18.80 16.76 25.90
CA ALA A 184 -18.49 17.54 24.71
C ALA A 184 -19.68 17.56 23.75
N SER A 185 -19.85 18.67 23.03
CA SER A 185 -20.73 18.76 21.87
C SER A 185 -20.04 18.13 20.66
N GLU A 186 -20.83 17.54 19.78
CA GLU A 186 -20.33 16.64 18.74
C GLU A 186 -21.05 16.90 17.41
N ILE A 187 -20.33 16.77 16.29
CA ILE A 187 -20.90 16.63 14.94
C ILE A 187 -20.63 15.20 14.47
N SER A 188 -21.67 14.51 14.00
CA SER A 188 -21.57 13.17 13.43
C SER A 188 -21.72 13.23 11.90
N TYR A 189 -20.73 12.68 11.20
CA TYR A 189 -20.67 12.53 9.75
C TYR A 189 -20.75 11.04 9.39
N GLN A 190 -21.95 10.56 9.05
CA GLN A 190 -22.22 9.15 8.79
C GLN A 190 -22.48 8.91 7.28
N PRO A 191 -21.51 8.40 6.52
CA PRO A 191 -21.68 8.10 5.10
C PRO A 191 -22.65 6.94 4.86
N ASP A 192 -23.24 6.89 3.67
CA ASP A 192 -23.84 5.68 3.11
C ASP A 192 -22.86 5.08 2.09
N ILE A 193 -22.09 4.08 2.52
CA ILE A 193 -20.99 3.53 1.72
C ILE A 193 -21.55 2.59 0.63
N PRO A 194 -21.28 2.82 -0.66
CA PRO A 194 -21.91 2.04 -1.74
C PRO A 194 -21.39 0.60 -1.83
N LYS A 195 -20.10 0.39 -1.51
CA LYS A 195 -19.43 -0.92 -1.54
C LYS A 195 -18.45 -1.02 -0.37
N ALA A 196 -18.43 -2.16 0.33
CA ALA A 196 -17.45 -2.38 1.38
C ALA A 196 -16.02 -2.34 0.83
N GLY A 197 -15.08 -1.82 1.62
CA GLY A 197 -13.68 -1.75 1.26
C GLY A 197 -12.95 -0.59 1.91
N ARG A 198 -11.77 -0.26 1.37
CA ARG A 198 -10.89 0.81 1.86
C ARG A 198 -11.28 2.16 1.27
N TYR A 199 -11.41 3.15 2.15
CA TYR A 199 -11.67 4.54 1.78
C TYR A 199 -10.71 5.45 2.56
N ALA A 200 -10.02 6.35 1.85
CA ALA A 200 -9.37 7.49 2.50
C ALA A 200 -10.43 8.40 3.12
N VAL A 201 -10.14 8.89 4.32
CA VAL A 201 -10.99 9.84 5.05
C VAL A 201 -10.31 11.19 5.05
N TYR A 202 -10.98 12.17 4.48
CA TYR A 202 -10.56 13.58 4.49
C TYR A 202 -11.57 14.40 5.28
N VAL A 203 -11.10 15.39 6.03
CA VAL A 203 -11.95 16.35 6.75
C VAL A 203 -11.67 17.76 6.23
N SER A 204 -12.64 18.66 6.40
CA SER A 204 -12.42 20.09 6.20
C SER A 204 -12.96 20.94 7.35
N TYR A 205 -12.44 22.16 7.44
CA TYR A 205 -12.73 23.16 8.45
C TYR A 205 -12.22 24.53 7.98
N LYS A 206 -12.56 25.61 8.70
CA LYS A 206 -11.95 26.94 8.50
C LYS A 206 -11.21 27.42 9.73
N THR A 207 -10.00 27.91 9.53
CA THR A 207 -9.27 28.65 10.57
C THR A 207 -9.93 30.01 10.78
N ILE A 208 -10.33 30.29 12.02
CA ILE A 208 -10.89 31.56 12.48
C ILE A 208 -10.14 32.02 13.73
N GLU A 209 -10.48 33.22 14.22
CA GLU A 209 -9.89 33.72 15.47
C GLU A 209 -10.13 32.72 16.61
N HIS A 210 -9.07 32.40 17.35
CA HIS A 210 -9.05 31.42 18.45
C HIS A 210 -9.26 29.94 18.05
N SER A 211 -9.10 29.57 16.78
CA SER A 211 -9.08 28.15 16.38
C SER A 211 -8.08 27.34 17.20
N VAL A 212 -8.48 26.13 17.57
CA VAL A 212 -7.65 25.21 18.37
C VAL A 212 -6.60 24.49 17.51
N ASP A 213 -5.50 24.06 18.13
CA ASP A 213 -4.45 23.24 17.48
C ASP A 213 -4.59 21.74 17.74
N ASP A 214 -5.68 21.32 18.41
CA ASP A 214 -5.91 19.96 18.89
C ASP A 214 -7.36 19.49 18.70
N ALA A 215 -8.04 19.88 17.61
CA ALA A 215 -9.42 19.46 17.35
C ALA A 215 -9.51 17.92 17.26
N GLU A 216 -10.47 17.32 17.96
CA GLU A 216 -10.58 15.86 18.08
C GLU A 216 -11.54 15.29 17.04
N TYR A 217 -11.00 14.48 16.14
CA TYR A 217 -11.77 13.68 15.19
C TYR A 217 -11.69 12.21 15.58
N ILE A 218 -12.82 11.51 15.53
CA ILE A 218 -12.94 10.10 15.86
C ILE A 218 -13.49 9.37 14.64
N VAL A 219 -12.68 8.52 14.02
CA VAL A 219 -13.09 7.65 12.92
C VAL A 219 -13.55 6.32 13.49
N TYR A 220 -14.83 6.01 13.31
CA TYR A 220 -15.39 4.69 13.53
C TYR A 220 -15.34 3.92 12.21
N HIS A 221 -14.68 2.76 12.21
CA HIS A 221 -14.52 1.92 11.02
C HIS A 221 -14.76 0.46 11.39
N LYS A 222 -15.82 -0.15 10.86
CA LYS A 222 -16.24 -1.54 11.19
C LYS A 222 -16.25 -1.86 12.68
N GLY A 223 -16.69 -0.90 13.50
CA GLY A 223 -16.82 -1.03 14.95
C GLY A 223 -15.57 -0.63 15.76
N GLU A 224 -14.41 -0.51 15.10
CA GLU A 224 -13.20 0.00 15.74
C GLU A 224 -13.19 1.53 15.78
N LYS A 225 -12.43 2.10 16.72
CA LYS A 225 -12.34 3.54 16.95
C LYS A 225 -10.88 4.02 16.85
N THR A 226 -10.61 4.94 15.94
CA THR A 226 -9.30 5.61 15.83
C THR A 226 -9.48 7.12 16.01
N VAL A 227 -8.68 7.71 16.91
CA VAL A 227 -8.78 9.12 17.31
C VAL A 227 -7.60 9.92 16.77
N TYR A 228 -7.91 11.09 16.23
CA TYR A 228 -6.99 12.05 15.65
C TYR A 228 -7.07 13.41 16.34
N ARG A 229 -5.94 14.11 16.38
CA ARG A 229 -5.86 15.54 16.68
C ARG A 229 -5.47 16.30 15.42
N VAL A 230 -6.23 17.33 15.08
CA VAL A 230 -6.03 18.16 13.89
C VAL A 230 -5.78 19.60 14.31
N ASN A 231 -4.71 20.19 13.78
CA ASN A 231 -4.37 21.57 14.06
C ASN A 231 -5.18 22.52 13.15
N GLN A 232 -6.26 23.09 13.68
CA GLN A 232 -7.14 23.99 12.95
C GLN A 232 -6.62 25.42 12.81
N GLN A 233 -5.39 25.70 13.23
CA GLN A 233 -4.71 26.98 12.99
C GLN A 233 -4.01 27.04 11.62
N MET A 234 -4.00 25.94 10.88
CA MET A 234 -3.42 25.81 9.54
C MET A 234 -4.35 24.98 8.65
N GLY A 235 -4.10 24.93 7.33
CA GLY A 235 -4.84 24.05 6.41
C GLY A 235 -6.32 24.38 6.25
N SER A 236 -6.68 25.66 6.37
CA SER A 236 -8.06 26.16 6.26
C SER A 236 -8.67 25.95 4.87
N GLY A 237 -9.91 25.45 4.79
CA GLY A 237 -10.71 25.45 3.56
C GLY A 237 -10.17 24.56 2.44
N THR A 238 -9.64 23.40 2.80
CA THR A 238 -9.18 22.36 1.86
C THR A 238 -9.40 20.97 2.46
N TRP A 239 -9.02 19.91 1.74
CA TRP A 239 -9.10 18.53 2.22
C TRP A 239 -7.90 18.14 3.08
N VAL A 240 -8.16 17.65 4.29
CA VAL A 240 -7.15 17.20 5.26
C VAL A 240 -7.25 15.69 5.45
N TYR A 241 -6.23 14.95 5.02
CA TYR A 241 -6.19 13.48 5.12
C TYR A 241 -5.97 13.00 6.56
N LEU A 242 -6.84 12.11 7.05
CA LEU A 242 -6.67 11.45 8.35
C LEU A 242 -6.06 10.06 8.23
N GLY A 243 -6.45 9.30 7.21
CA GLY A 243 -6.05 7.91 7.05
C GLY A 243 -6.96 7.16 6.08
N THR A 244 -6.63 5.90 5.81
CA THR A 244 -7.45 4.99 5.00
C THR A 244 -7.96 3.85 5.88
N PHE A 245 -9.27 3.62 5.85
CA PHE A 245 -9.95 2.67 6.74
C PHE A 245 -10.87 1.74 5.96
N GLU A 246 -11.12 0.56 6.54
CA GLU A 246 -12.11 -0.39 6.02
C GLU A 246 -13.51 0.04 6.48
N PHE A 247 -14.47 0.10 5.56
CA PHE A 247 -15.87 0.34 5.88
C PHE A 247 -16.75 -0.76 5.32
N ASP A 248 -17.82 -1.10 6.05
CA ASP A 248 -18.89 -1.94 5.50
C ASP A 248 -19.83 -1.11 4.61
N LYS A 249 -20.46 -1.78 3.64
CA LYS A 249 -21.52 -1.19 2.82
C LYS A 249 -22.68 -0.68 3.69
N GLY A 250 -23.29 0.43 3.28
CA GLY A 250 -24.46 1.02 3.88
C GLY A 250 -24.13 2.17 4.83
N SER A 251 -25.16 2.70 5.48
CA SER A 251 -25.05 3.74 6.51
C SER A 251 -25.14 3.16 7.91
N SER A 252 -24.08 3.33 8.70
CA SER A 252 -23.96 2.71 10.04
C SER A 252 -23.23 3.62 11.03
N PRO A 253 -23.65 3.67 12.31
CA PRO A 253 -22.89 4.39 13.34
C PRO A 253 -21.52 3.78 13.64
N TYR A 254 -21.24 2.57 13.13
CA TYR A 254 -19.94 1.92 13.18
C TYR A 254 -19.01 2.32 12.01
N ASN A 255 -19.51 3.12 11.05
CA ASN A 255 -18.83 3.60 9.86
C ASN A 255 -19.04 5.13 9.76
N ARG A 256 -18.42 5.93 10.63
CA ARG A 256 -18.65 7.39 10.68
C ARG A 256 -17.46 8.16 11.23
N VAL A 257 -17.46 9.46 11.03
CA VAL A 257 -16.53 10.39 11.69
C VAL A 257 -17.28 11.26 12.69
N ILE A 258 -16.73 11.43 13.89
CA ILE A 258 -17.25 12.37 14.89
C ILE A 258 -16.20 13.47 15.11
N LEU A 259 -16.61 14.73 15.00
CA LEU A 259 -15.86 15.89 15.47
C LEU A 259 -16.39 16.29 16.84
N THR A 260 -15.52 16.43 17.84
CA THR A 260 -15.90 16.93 19.17
C THR A 260 -15.35 18.33 19.40
N ASN A 261 -16.04 19.15 20.20
CA ASN A 261 -15.48 20.41 20.68
C ASN A 261 -14.56 20.24 21.91
N ASN A 262 -14.09 19.02 22.18
CA ASN A 262 -13.18 18.74 23.29
C ASN A 262 -11.74 19.14 22.93
N SER A 263 -11.22 20.15 23.63
CA SER A 263 -9.88 20.67 23.40
C SER A 263 -9.25 21.12 24.71
N HIS A 264 -7.93 20.98 24.78
CA HIS A 264 -7.16 21.50 25.90
C HIS A 264 -7.05 23.03 25.86
N ILE A 265 -7.41 23.73 24.79
CA ILE A 265 -7.31 25.20 24.71
C ILE A 265 -8.48 25.87 25.43
N ARG A 266 -8.18 26.79 26.36
CA ARG A 266 -9.22 27.61 27.02
C ARG A 266 -9.66 28.72 26.07
N ARG A 267 -10.97 28.95 25.97
CA ARG A 267 -11.58 29.98 25.11
C ARG A 267 -11.28 29.79 23.61
N GLY A 268 -10.84 28.60 23.20
CA GLY A 268 -10.67 28.26 21.79
C GLY A 268 -12.01 27.97 21.12
N VAL A 269 -11.98 27.80 19.81
CA VAL A 269 -13.13 27.36 18.99
C VAL A 269 -12.75 26.17 18.12
N VAL A 270 -13.68 25.24 17.99
CA VAL A 270 -13.59 24.13 17.04
C VAL A 270 -14.55 24.40 15.91
N THR A 271 -14.08 24.22 14.68
CA THR A 271 -14.88 24.38 13.47
C THR A 271 -15.01 23.06 12.71
N GLY A 272 -16.15 22.80 12.10
CA GLY A 272 -16.40 21.66 11.23
C GLY A 272 -17.13 22.07 9.96
N ASP A 273 -16.75 21.46 8.86
CA ASP A 273 -17.32 21.70 7.53
C ASP A 273 -17.81 20.34 6.98
N ALA A 274 -17.12 19.74 6.02
CA ALA A 274 -17.44 18.45 5.42
C ALA A 274 -16.43 17.33 5.73
N VAL A 275 -16.86 16.08 5.54
CA VAL A 275 -16.03 14.86 5.58
C VAL A 275 -16.22 14.07 4.30
N ARG A 276 -15.11 13.72 3.64
CA ARG A 276 -15.05 12.98 2.38
C ARG A 276 -14.45 11.59 2.59
N PHE A 277 -15.13 10.57 2.06
CA PHE A 277 -14.75 9.16 2.11
C PHE A 277 -14.48 8.68 0.68
N GLY A 278 -13.24 8.32 0.37
CA GLY A 278 -12.83 7.81 -0.94
C GLY A 278 -12.20 8.87 -1.86
N GLY A 279 -11.51 8.40 -2.90
CA GLY A 279 -10.82 9.23 -3.90
C GLY A 279 -11.70 9.71 -5.04
N GLY A 280 -12.72 8.94 -5.42
CA GLY A 280 -13.73 9.33 -6.39
C GLY A 280 -13.28 9.37 -7.85
N MET A 281 -14.23 9.73 -8.71
CA MET A 281 -14.01 9.95 -10.14
C MET A 281 -13.68 11.43 -10.43
N GLY A 282 -12.95 11.68 -11.51
CA GLY A 282 -12.70 13.02 -12.02
C GLY A 282 -14.00 13.74 -12.39
N ASN A 283 -14.15 14.97 -11.90
CA ASN A 283 -15.38 15.77 -12.04
C ASN A 283 -15.14 17.18 -12.60
N ILE A 284 -13.90 17.51 -12.97
CA ILE A 284 -13.56 18.81 -13.59
C ILE A 284 -13.71 18.71 -15.10
N GLN A 285 -14.61 19.51 -15.69
CA GLN A 285 -14.88 19.51 -17.11
C GLN A 285 -13.84 20.34 -17.89
N ARG A 286 -13.33 19.77 -18.98
CA ARG A 286 -12.49 20.46 -19.97
C ARG A 286 -13.01 20.19 -21.37
N GLY A 287 -13.15 21.25 -22.17
CA GLY A 287 -13.66 21.12 -23.55
C GLY A 287 -15.03 20.43 -23.68
N GLY A 288 -15.89 20.56 -22.68
CA GLY A 288 -17.21 19.94 -22.66
C GLY A 288 -17.26 18.49 -22.17
N ILE A 289 -16.12 17.87 -21.85
CA ILE A 289 -16.04 16.46 -21.44
C ILE A 289 -15.21 16.27 -20.15
N LEU A 290 -15.54 15.23 -19.39
CA LEU A 290 -14.72 14.73 -18.28
C LEU A 290 -13.66 13.76 -18.81
N SER A 291 -12.64 13.48 -17.99
CA SER A 291 -11.63 12.46 -18.33
C SER A 291 -12.21 11.04 -18.40
N GLY A 292 -13.28 10.77 -17.64
CA GLY A 292 -13.84 9.44 -17.46
C GLY A 292 -13.01 8.53 -16.54
N LEU A 293 -11.98 9.06 -15.89
CA LEU A 293 -11.03 8.30 -15.08
C LEU A 293 -11.19 8.59 -13.58
N PRO A 294 -10.72 7.68 -12.71
CA PRO A 294 -10.55 7.96 -11.29
C PRO A 294 -9.68 9.19 -11.08
N ARG A 295 -10.02 10.03 -10.08
CA ARG A 295 -9.34 11.31 -9.83
C ARG A 295 -7.85 11.14 -9.54
N SER A 296 -7.44 10.01 -8.99
CA SER A 296 -6.04 9.64 -8.74
C SER A 296 -5.19 9.52 -10.01
N LEU A 297 -5.82 9.35 -11.18
CA LEU A 297 -5.12 9.22 -12.46
C LEU A 297 -5.03 10.54 -13.23
N GLU A 298 -5.72 11.59 -12.77
CA GLU A 298 -5.70 12.91 -13.38
C GLU A 298 -4.47 13.72 -12.94
N GLY A 299 -4.14 14.75 -13.72
CA GLY A 299 -3.13 15.74 -13.37
C GLY A 299 -3.47 16.50 -12.07
N ALA A 300 -2.43 16.99 -11.39
CA ALA A 300 -2.51 17.80 -10.19
C ALA A 300 -3.39 19.05 -10.36
N ARG A 301 -3.45 19.62 -11.57
CA ARG A 301 -4.32 20.77 -11.90
C ARG A 301 -5.76 20.55 -11.43
N TYR A 302 -6.34 19.41 -11.75
CA TYR A 302 -7.77 19.13 -11.51
C TYR A 302 -8.03 18.84 -10.03
N TYR A 303 -7.13 18.10 -9.38
CA TYR A 303 -7.23 17.87 -7.94
C TYR A 303 -7.05 19.17 -7.15
N ALA A 304 -6.14 20.05 -7.56
CA ALA A 304 -5.95 21.34 -6.90
C ALA A 304 -7.22 22.20 -6.94
N GLN A 305 -7.93 22.23 -8.08
CA GLN A 305 -9.25 22.86 -8.15
C GLN A 305 -10.25 22.19 -7.21
N TRP A 306 -10.35 20.86 -7.24
CA TRP A 306 -11.26 20.10 -6.38
C TRP A 306 -10.97 20.28 -4.88
N ALA A 307 -9.71 20.50 -4.53
CA ALA A 307 -9.25 20.78 -3.17
C ALA A 307 -9.39 22.26 -2.76
N GLY A 308 -10.01 23.09 -3.60
CA GLY A 308 -10.31 24.49 -3.31
C GLY A 308 -9.15 25.45 -3.46
N ALA A 309 -8.07 25.05 -4.15
CA ALA A 309 -6.95 25.95 -4.39
C ALA A 309 -7.40 27.16 -5.23
N PRO A 310 -6.89 28.38 -4.95
CA PRO A 310 -7.17 29.55 -5.77
C PRO A 310 -6.82 29.33 -7.25
N TYR A 311 -7.54 29.98 -8.16
CA TYR A 311 -7.31 29.83 -9.61
C TYR A 311 -5.85 30.06 -10.04
N SER A 312 -5.16 31.03 -9.42
CA SER A 312 -3.75 31.34 -9.68
C SER A 312 -2.78 30.22 -9.28
N VAL A 313 -3.20 29.29 -8.41
CA VAL A 313 -2.38 28.17 -7.93
C VAL A 313 -2.37 27.03 -8.93
N TYR A 314 -3.54 26.68 -9.48
CA TYR A 314 -3.65 25.55 -10.41
C TYR A 314 -3.71 25.96 -11.88
N SER A 315 -3.90 27.26 -12.18
CA SER A 315 -3.99 27.76 -13.55
C SER A 315 -3.04 28.92 -13.86
N SER A 316 -1.75 28.66 -13.67
CA SER A 316 -0.63 29.55 -13.99
C SER A 316 -0.58 30.04 -15.46
N LYS A 317 -1.25 29.36 -16.37
CA LYS A 317 -1.37 29.63 -17.81
C LYS A 317 -2.73 30.20 -18.18
N GLY A 318 -3.53 30.63 -17.21
CA GLY A 318 -4.83 31.26 -17.43
C GLY A 318 -5.89 30.31 -18.00
N GLY A 319 -5.69 29.01 -17.83
CA GLY A 319 -6.58 27.96 -18.31
C GLY A 319 -6.33 27.56 -19.74
N GLU A 320 -5.35 28.14 -20.45
CA GLU A 320 -5.09 27.89 -21.87
C GLU A 320 -4.14 26.73 -22.17
N ASP A 321 -3.38 26.28 -21.17
CA ASP A 321 -2.40 25.20 -21.30
C ASP A 321 -2.42 24.32 -20.05
N ASP A 322 -3.27 23.30 -20.06
CA ASP A 322 -3.43 22.36 -18.94
C ASP A 322 -2.16 21.55 -18.69
N TYR A 323 -1.33 21.32 -19.72
CA TYR A 323 -0.06 20.63 -19.60
C TYR A 323 0.93 21.48 -18.77
N GLY A 324 1.11 22.74 -19.18
CA GLY A 324 1.93 23.69 -18.44
C GLY A 324 1.39 23.98 -17.03
N ASP A 325 0.07 24.01 -16.88
CA ASP A 325 -0.61 24.18 -15.60
C ASP A 325 -0.39 22.99 -14.67
N ASP A 326 -0.55 21.76 -15.14
CA ASP A 326 -0.35 20.55 -14.34
C ASP A 326 1.06 20.47 -13.74
N ILE A 327 2.08 20.76 -14.56
CA ILE A 327 3.48 20.80 -14.13
C ILE A 327 3.69 21.84 -13.02
N ASN A 328 3.07 23.01 -13.12
CA ASN A 328 3.23 24.08 -12.14
C ASN A 328 2.39 23.88 -10.89
N ALA A 329 1.18 23.32 -11.02
CA ALA A 329 0.21 23.16 -9.94
C ALA A 329 0.78 22.35 -8.77
N ARG A 330 1.64 21.37 -9.02
CA ARG A 330 2.28 20.54 -7.99
C ARG A 330 3.09 21.39 -6.99
N SER A 331 3.97 22.22 -7.52
CA SER A 331 4.79 23.14 -6.73
C SER A 331 3.96 24.27 -6.13
N LEU A 332 3.07 24.87 -6.92
CA LEU A 332 2.28 26.03 -6.49
C LEU A 332 1.27 25.66 -5.40
N MET A 333 0.65 24.49 -5.47
CA MET A 333 -0.25 24.00 -4.42
C MET A 333 0.53 23.74 -3.12
N SER A 334 1.73 23.17 -3.21
CA SER A 334 2.61 22.99 -2.05
C SER A 334 3.01 24.34 -1.43
N ASN A 335 3.30 25.35 -2.26
CA ASN A 335 3.61 26.70 -1.79
C ASN A 335 2.41 27.40 -1.16
N TRP A 336 1.21 27.23 -1.71
CA TRP A 336 -0.04 27.79 -1.16
C TRP A 336 -0.36 27.18 0.21
N LEU A 337 -0.21 25.85 0.36
CA LEU A 337 -0.34 25.20 1.65
C LEU A 337 0.72 25.71 2.64
N ALA A 338 1.94 25.92 2.17
CA ALA A 338 3.07 26.31 3.01
C ALA A 338 3.13 27.80 3.37
N GLY A 339 2.49 28.67 2.59
CA GLY A 339 2.58 30.12 2.75
C GLY A 339 2.22 30.58 4.16
N GLY A 340 3.04 31.46 4.73
CA GLY A 340 2.91 31.99 6.09
C GLY A 340 3.53 31.09 7.16
N SER A 341 4.01 29.90 6.80
CA SER A 341 4.78 29.05 7.71
C SER A 341 6.24 29.53 7.83
N VAL A 342 6.98 28.94 8.76
CA VAL A 342 8.41 29.23 8.97
C VAL A 342 9.29 28.89 7.76
N TYR A 343 8.85 28.01 6.86
CA TYR A 343 9.61 27.59 5.67
C TYR A 343 9.21 28.36 4.39
N ALA A 344 8.06 29.05 4.41
CA ALA A 344 7.61 29.93 3.33
C ALA A 344 7.00 31.25 3.87
N PRO A 345 7.77 32.05 4.63
CA PRO A 345 7.24 33.16 5.43
C PRO A 345 6.75 34.36 4.61
N SER A 346 7.19 34.51 3.35
CA SER A 346 6.83 35.66 2.50
C SER A 346 5.71 35.39 1.50
N ILE A 347 5.18 34.15 1.49
CA ILE A 347 4.04 33.75 0.66
C ILE A 347 2.80 33.76 1.55
N GLU A 348 1.68 34.32 1.09
CA GLU A 348 0.39 34.16 1.78
C GLU A 348 -0.16 32.74 1.52
N GLY A 349 -0.66 32.06 2.55
CA GLY A 349 -1.10 30.69 2.42
C GLY A 349 -1.69 30.09 3.68
N LEU A 350 -1.72 28.76 3.75
CA LEU A 350 -2.42 28.00 4.78
C LEU A 350 -1.53 27.58 5.96
N GLN A 351 -0.33 28.13 6.09
CA GLN A 351 0.59 28.00 7.24
C GLN A 351 1.05 26.57 7.57
N ILE A 352 0.91 25.61 6.66
CA ILE A 352 1.39 24.24 6.87
C ILE A 352 2.92 24.23 6.73
N PRO A 353 3.70 23.75 7.71
CA PRO A 353 5.15 23.90 7.70
C PRO A 353 5.85 22.84 6.82
N ILE A 354 5.56 22.84 5.51
CA ILE A 354 6.19 21.94 4.54
C ILE A 354 7.66 22.34 4.34
N GLU A 355 8.58 21.44 4.71
CA GLU A 355 10.02 21.73 4.71
C GLU A 355 10.80 21.06 3.58
N LEU A 356 10.17 20.18 2.82
CA LEU A 356 10.81 19.45 1.71
C LEU A 356 9.77 19.13 0.63
N ALA A 357 10.17 19.24 -0.64
CA ALA A 357 9.39 18.81 -1.79
C ALA A 357 10.16 17.77 -2.63
N LEU A 358 9.51 16.70 -3.06
CA LEU A 358 10.12 15.69 -3.93
C LEU A 358 9.15 15.21 -5.01
N ALA A 359 9.61 15.28 -6.25
CA ALA A 359 8.94 14.72 -7.42
C ALA A 359 9.57 13.37 -7.80
N ILE A 360 8.77 12.33 -7.96
CA ILE A 360 9.20 11.00 -8.41
C ILE A 360 8.78 10.80 -9.87
N HIS A 361 9.76 10.72 -10.75
CA HIS A 361 9.61 10.56 -12.20
C HIS A 361 10.29 9.29 -12.71
N SER A 362 10.05 8.97 -13.98
CA SER A 362 10.81 7.97 -14.73
C SER A 362 11.21 8.57 -16.08
N ASP A 363 12.50 8.53 -16.42
CA ASP A 363 13.03 9.25 -17.59
C ASP A 363 12.70 8.55 -18.92
N ALA A 364 12.93 9.25 -20.03
CA ALA A 364 12.71 8.81 -21.40
C ALA A 364 14.02 8.57 -22.16
N GLY A 365 14.75 7.50 -21.80
CA GLY A 365 15.97 7.08 -22.51
C GLY A 365 16.08 5.56 -22.70
N TYR A 366 16.90 5.08 -23.62
CA TYR A 366 17.01 3.64 -23.86
C TYR A 366 18.42 3.24 -24.28
N SER A 367 18.79 1.99 -24.00
CA SER A 367 20.03 1.40 -24.50
C SER A 367 19.80 0.71 -25.85
N THR A 368 20.70 0.93 -26.81
CA THR A 368 20.62 0.32 -28.16
C THR A 368 21.08 -1.14 -28.19
N ASP A 369 21.60 -1.68 -27.09
CA ASP A 369 22.02 -3.09 -26.98
C ASP A 369 20.93 -4.02 -26.44
N PHE A 370 19.76 -3.48 -26.09
CA PHE A 370 18.60 -4.19 -25.52
C PHE A 370 18.83 -4.89 -24.19
N LYS A 371 20.00 -4.72 -23.57
CA LYS A 371 20.44 -5.49 -22.39
C LYS A 371 20.89 -4.60 -21.23
N SER A 372 21.47 -3.44 -21.54
CA SER A 372 22.00 -2.55 -20.52
C SER A 372 20.89 -1.77 -19.81
N LEU A 373 21.07 -1.62 -18.50
CA LEU A 373 20.30 -0.69 -17.69
C LEU A 373 20.71 0.75 -18.02
N VAL A 374 19.75 1.67 -17.92
CA VAL A 374 19.97 3.12 -18.02
C VAL A 374 20.20 3.71 -16.64
N GLY A 375 19.41 3.33 -15.65
CA GLY A 375 19.59 3.69 -14.24
C GLY A 375 19.06 5.09 -13.88
N SER A 376 19.45 5.58 -12.69
CA SER A 376 18.83 6.76 -12.07
C SER A 376 19.59 8.06 -12.32
N LEU A 377 18.86 9.19 -12.30
CA LEU A 377 19.42 10.54 -12.26
C LEU A 377 18.59 11.43 -11.32
N ALA A 378 19.14 12.59 -10.95
CA ALA A 378 18.40 13.58 -10.17
C ALA A 378 18.53 14.98 -10.77
N VAL A 379 17.51 15.80 -10.55
CA VAL A 379 17.46 17.20 -11.01
C VAL A 379 17.23 18.12 -9.83
N CYS A 380 17.91 19.26 -9.86
CA CYS A 380 17.70 20.40 -8.98
C CYS A 380 17.79 21.70 -9.80
N THR A 381 17.42 22.83 -9.18
CA THR A 381 17.58 24.16 -9.79
C THR A 381 18.23 25.09 -8.78
N THR A 382 19.50 25.45 -8.96
CA THR A 382 20.15 26.42 -8.05
C THR A 382 20.09 27.86 -8.55
N ASP A 383 20.06 28.07 -9.87
CA ASP A 383 20.07 29.41 -10.48
C ASP A 383 18.66 29.99 -10.67
N PHE A 384 18.05 30.43 -9.57
CA PHE A 384 16.76 31.13 -9.54
C PHE A 384 16.64 31.95 -8.24
N ASN A 385 15.96 33.10 -8.28
CA ASN A 385 15.77 34.00 -7.13
C ASN A 385 17.08 34.27 -6.36
N ASP A 386 18.13 34.72 -7.06
CA ASP A 386 19.46 34.99 -6.49
C ASP A 386 20.07 33.81 -5.71
N GLY A 387 19.73 32.59 -6.13
CA GLY A 387 20.22 31.36 -5.49
C GLY A 387 19.59 31.08 -4.13
N LYS A 388 18.40 31.63 -3.84
CA LYS A 388 17.73 31.51 -2.53
C LYS A 388 16.33 30.87 -2.62
N LEU A 389 15.96 30.22 -1.54
CA LEU A 389 14.61 29.71 -1.25
C LEU A 389 13.81 30.76 -0.46
N ASN A 390 12.51 30.53 -0.25
CA ASN A 390 11.61 31.56 0.28
C ASN A 390 11.99 32.05 1.70
N ALA A 391 12.47 31.14 2.55
CA ALA A 391 12.97 31.46 3.88
C ALA A 391 14.38 32.09 3.89
N GLY A 392 14.95 32.42 2.73
CA GLY A 392 16.24 33.09 2.59
C GLY A 392 17.47 32.17 2.60
N ILE A 393 17.28 30.86 2.80
CA ILE A 393 18.37 29.87 2.75
C ILE A 393 18.83 29.62 1.29
N SER A 394 20.06 29.15 1.11
CA SER A 394 20.61 28.89 -0.22
C SER A 394 19.92 27.71 -0.92
N ARG A 395 19.65 27.84 -2.23
CA ARG A 395 19.21 26.75 -3.10
C ARG A 395 20.23 25.62 -3.25
N MET A 396 21.49 25.83 -2.88
CA MET A 396 22.50 24.76 -2.86
C MET A 396 22.05 23.57 -2.00
N THR A 397 21.24 23.81 -0.96
CA THR A 397 20.65 22.74 -0.16
C THR A 397 19.79 21.76 -0.97
N SER A 398 19.16 22.21 -2.08
CA SER A 398 18.39 21.36 -3.00
C SER A 398 19.32 20.47 -3.82
N LYS A 399 20.50 20.98 -4.17
CA LYS A 399 21.54 20.21 -4.86
C LYS A 399 22.19 19.18 -3.94
N ASP A 400 22.43 19.54 -2.68
CA ASP A 400 22.88 18.60 -1.65
C ASP A 400 21.87 17.46 -1.48
N PHE A 401 20.57 17.79 -1.41
CA PHE A 401 19.49 16.81 -1.34
C PHE A 401 19.45 15.91 -2.58
N ALA A 402 19.42 16.48 -3.79
CA ALA A 402 19.37 15.73 -5.04
C ALA A 402 20.60 14.83 -5.23
N SER A 403 21.80 15.30 -4.87
CA SER A 403 23.04 14.52 -4.89
C SER A 403 22.96 13.33 -3.93
N THR A 404 22.55 13.58 -2.68
CA THR A 404 22.41 12.54 -1.64
C THR A 404 21.39 11.48 -2.07
N LEU A 405 20.27 11.93 -2.64
CA LEU A 405 19.20 11.06 -3.14
C LEU A 405 19.72 10.13 -4.23
N LEU A 406 20.36 10.68 -5.26
CA LEU A 406 20.93 9.90 -6.35
C LEU A 406 22.00 8.91 -5.85
N ASN A 407 22.93 9.37 -5.00
CA ASN A 407 24.02 8.54 -4.49
C ASN A 407 23.51 7.36 -3.65
N ASN A 408 22.53 7.60 -2.76
CA ASN A 408 22.00 6.55 -1.90
C ASN A 408 21.14 5.55 -2.66
N VAL A 409 20.31 6.00 -3.60
CA VAL A 409 19.53 5.10 -4.47
C VAL A 409 20.47 4.17 -5.23
N VAL A 410 21.50 4.73 -5.88
CA VAL A 410 22.49 3.93 -6.61
C VAL A 410 23.21 2.96 -5.67
N LYS A 411 23.67 3.43 -4.50
CA LYS A 411 24.37 2.59 -3.52
C LYS A 411 23.52 1.42 -3.05
N ASP A 412 22.26 1.67 -2.70
CA ASP A 412 21.37 0.63 -2.16
C ASP A 412 20.97 -0.39 -3.23
N LEU A 413 20.66 0.09 -4.45
CA LEU A 413 20.31 -0.78 -5.57
C LEU A 413 21.51 -1.60 -6.06
N LEU A 414 22.70 -1.01 -6.15
CA LEU A 414 23.94 -1.74 -6.45
C LEU A 414 24.21 -2.84 -5.42
N TYR A 415 24.02 -2.55 -4.13
CA TYR A 415 24.23 -3.56 -3.09
C TYR A 415 23.27 -4.75 -3.24
N LYS A 416 21.98 -4.48 -3.48
CA LYS A 416 20.94 -5.52 -3.57
C LYS A 416 20.98 -6.30 -4.89
N TYR A 417 21.03 -5.59 -6.01
CA TYR A 417 20.87 -6.14 -7.36
C TYR A 417 22.18 -6.29 -8.12
N LYS A 418 23.31 -5.90 -7.53
CA LYS A 418 24.69 -6.04 -8.06
C LYS A 418 25.00 -5.22 -9.32
N ASN A 419 24.00 -4.62 -9.94
CA ASN A 419 24.14 -3.69 -11.05
C ASN A 419 23.05 -2.63 -10.98
N TRP A 420 23.44 -1.36 -10.99
CA TRP A 420 22.54 -0.21 -11.14
C TRP A 420 23.35 1.02 -11.55
N PRO A 421 23.21 1.51 -12.80
CA PRO A 421 23.98 2.66 -13.25
C PRO A 421 23.57 3.97 -12.56
N LYS A 422 24.57 4.81 -12.29
CA LYS A 422 24.38 6.22 -11.96
C LYS A 422 24.51 7.05 -13.23
N ARG A 423 23.53 7.92 -13.50
CA ARG A 423 23.61 8.92 -14.57
C ARG A 423 23.98 10.28 -14.00
N TYR A 424 23.20 11.32 -14.31
CA TYR A 424 23.56 12.72 -14.09
C TYR A 424 22.95 13.28 -12.81
N LEU A 425 23.62 14.28 -12.23
CA LEU A 425 22.99 15.25 -11.34
C LEU A 425 22.84 16.54 -12.15
N TRP A 426 21.62 16.83 -12.60
CA TRP A 426 21.34 18.01 -13.41
C TRP A 426 20.98 19.21 -12.55
N ASP A 427 21.63 20.33 -12.86
CA ASP A 427 21.27 21.65 -12.36
C ASP A 427 20.58 22.38 -13.51
N ARG A 428 19.27 22.20 -13.62
CA ARG A 428 18.46 22.64 -14.76
C ARG A 428 17.17 23.25 -14.29
N ASN A 429 16.66 24.18 -15.08
CA ASN A 429 15.48 24.97 -14.73
C ASN A 429 14.17 24.20 -15.01
N TYR A 430 13.83 23.24 -14.16
CA TYR A 430 12.60 22.45 -14.24
C TYR A 430 11.59 23.00 -13.24
N SER A 431 10.30 23.08 -13.60
CA SER A 431 9.33 23.79 -12.76
C SER A 431 9.17 23.16 -11.37
N GLU A 432 9.23 21.84 -11.30
CA GLU A 432 9.10 21.05 -10.06
C GLU A 432 10.30 21.20 -9.11
N THR A 433 11.39 21.83 -9.54
CA THR A 433 12.55 22.18 -8.69
C THR A 433 12.84 23.68 -8.63
N ARG A 434 12.32 24.44 -9.62
CA ARG A 434 12.39 25.91 -9.64
C ARG A 434 11.34 26.53 -8.74
N LEU A 435 10.08 26.12 -8.84
CA LEU A 435 8.97 26.81 -8.16
C LEU A 435 8.80 26.52 -6.67
N PRO A 436 9.17 25.35 -6.11
CA PRO A 436 9.00 25.11 -4.68
C PRO A 436 9.69 26.17 -3.82
N ALA A 437 9.01 26.60 -2.76
CA ALA A 437 9.48 27.60 -1.79
C ALA A 437 10.58 27.05 -0.86
N MET A 438 10.70 25.73 -0.78
CA MET A 438 11.52 24.93 0.11
C MET A 438 12.48 24.03 -0.69
N PRO A 439 13.46 23.35 -0.07
CA PRO A 439 14.36 22.43 -0.75
C PRO A 439 13.60 21.41 -1.59
N SER A 440 14.05 21.19 -2.82
CA SER A 440 13.33 20.34 -3.77
C SER A 440 14.24 19.59 -4.73
N ALA A 441 13.77 18.42 -5.20
CA ALA A 441 14.43 17.63 -6.23
C ALA A 441 13.40 16.90 -7.09
N ILE A 442 13.81 16.56 -8.31
CA ILE A 442 13.22 15.46 -9.08
C ILE A 442 14.16 14.27 -8.99
N LEU A 443 13.62 13.10 -8.69
CA LEU A 443 14.31 11.83 -8.89
C LEU A 443 13.71 11.15 -10.12
N GLU A 444 14.50 11.06 -11.16
CA GLU A 444 14.24 10.17 -12.28
C GLU A 444 14.73 8.78 -11.89
N THR A 445 13.78 7.96 -11.45
CA THR A 445 14.07 6.70 -10.76
C THR A 445 14.78 5.69 -11.64
N MET A 446 14.31 5.55 -12.87
CA MET A 446 14.80 4.65 -13.92
C MET A 446 14.26 5.16 -15.25
N SER A 447 14.61 4.53 -16.37
CA SER A 447 14.00 4.88 -17.65
C SER A 447 12.82 3.98 -18.03
N HIS A 448 11.64 4.55 -18.23
CA HIS A 448 10.45 3.79 -18.62
C HIS A 448 10.44 3.39 -20.10
N GLN A 449 11.30 3.99 -20.93
CA GLN A 449 11.52 3.61 -22.33
C GLN A 449 12.55 2.48 -22.49
N ASN A 450 13.26 2.09 -21.43
CA ASN A 450 14.26 1.02 -21.48
C ASN A 450 13.70 -0.28 -20.90
N PHE A 451 13.52 -1.31 -21.73
CA PHE A 451 12.93 -2.56 -21.24
C PHE A 451 13.72 -3.23 -20.10
N PRO A 452 15.07 -3.30 -20.10
CA PRO A 452 15.83 -3.79 -18.95
C PRO A 452 15.52 -3.04 -17.64
N ASP A 453 15.33 -1.72 -17.69
CA ASP A 453 14.90 -0.95 -16.52
C ASP A 453 13.48 -1.32 -16.12
N MET A 454 12.57 -1.52 -17.08
CA MET A 454 11.18 -1.87 -16.81
C MET A 454 10.98 -3.29 -16.26
N ILE A 455 11.87 -4.24 -16.56
CA ILE A 455 11.91 -5.54 -15.86
C ILE A 455 12.08 -5.32 -14.36
N MET A 456 13.01 -4.45 -13.98
CA MET A 456 13.26 -4.09 -12.58
C MET A 456 12.09 -3.25 -12.03
N GLY A 457 11.71 -2.22 -12.77
CA GLY A 457 10.73 -1.23 -12.40
C GLY A 457 9.36 -1.80 -12.13
N GLN A 458 8.92 -2.82 -12.88
CA GLN A 458 7.63 -3.46 -12.66
C GLN A 458 7.61 -4.47 -11.51
N ASP A 459 8.77 -4.91 -11.01
CA ASP A 459 8.84 -5.86 -9.90
C ASP A 459 8.62 -5.15 -8.55
N PRO A 460 7.60 -5.52 -7.76
CA PRO A 460 7.33 -4.91 -6.45
C PRO A 460 8.50 -4.95 -5.46
N ASN A 461 9.37 -5.96 -5.52
CA ASN A 461 10.54 -6.07 -4.64
C ASN A 461 11.55 -4.95 -4.92
N PHE A 462 11.69 -4.56 -6.19
CA PHE A 462 12.49 -3.41 -6.59
C PHE A 462 11.86 -2.10 -6.12
N LYS A 463 10.54 -1.93 -6.34
CA LYS A 463 9.80 -0.75 -5.87
C LYS A 463 9.96 -0.54 -4.37
N PHE A 464 9.86 -1.60 -3.57
CA PHE A 464 10.11 -1.54 -2.12
C PHE A 464 11.54 -1.10 -1.79
N THR A 465 12.55 -1.69 -2.45
CA THR A 465 13.96 -1.35 -2.20
C THR A 465 14.28 0.09 -2.57
N LEU A 466 13.79 0.55 -3.72
CA LEU A 466 13.91 1.94 -4.18
C LEU A 466 13.23 2.91 -3.21
N ALA A 467 11.96 2.67 -2.86
CA ALA A 467 11.21 3.49 -1.91
C ALA A 467 11.90 3.54 -0.54
N ARG A 468 12.44 2.42 -0.04
CA ARG A 468 13.19 2.37 1.21
C ARG A 468 14.46 3.22 1.15
N SER A 469 15.17 3.23 0.03
CA SER A 469 16.34 4.09 -0.17
C SER A 469 15.99 5.58 -0.15
N ILE A 470 14.91 5.96 -0.82
CA ILE A 470 14.40 7.33 -0.86
C ILE A 470 13.98 7.78 0.55
N TYR A 471 13.19 6.97 1.25
CA TYR A 471 12.78 7.21 2.63
C TYR A 471 14.00 7.43 3.55
N LYS A 472 14.98 6.52 3.54
CA LYS A 472 16.20 6.64 4.34
C LYS A 472 16.92 7.96 4.06
N THR A 473 16.98 8.37 2.80
CA THR A 473 17.62 9.63 2.42
C THR A 473 16.87 10.85 2.95
N ILE A 474 15.55 10.89 2.80
CA ILE A 474 14.71 11.97 3.33
C ILE A 474 14.89 12.11 4.85
N LEU A 475 14.81 11.00 5.59
CA LEU A 475 14.98 10.99 7.05
C LEU A 475 16.36 11.55 7.45
N LYS A 476 17.43 11.04 6.84
CA LYS A 476 18.80 11.47 7.16
C LYS A 476 19.03 12.93 6.81
N TYR A 477 18.54 13.37 5.65
CA TYR A 477 18.65 14.75 5.19
C TYR A 477 17.93 15.71 6.17
N ILE A 478 16.64 15.47 6.46
CA ILE A 478 15.87 16.31 7.39
C ILE A 478 16.51 16.31 8.78
N ALA A 479 16.92 15.15 9.30
CA ALA A 479 17.56 15.09 10.62
C ALA A 479 18.85 15.93 10.66
N LYS A 480 19.68 15.86 9.62
CA LYS A 480 20.91 16.64 9.51
C LYS A 480 20.65 18.14 9.37
N GLN A 481 19.65 18.53 8.57
CA GLN A 481 19.21 19.92 8.43
C GLN A 481 18.75 20.55 9.75
N HIS A 482 18.36 19.74 10.74
CA HIS A 482 17.96 20.21 12.08
C HIS A 482 18.97 19.86 13.18
N ASN A 483 20.14 19.32 12.83
CA ASN A 483 21.14 18.82 13.78
C ASN A 483 20.55 17.84 14.83
N LYS A 484 19.64 16.96 14.39
CA LYS A 484 18.99 15.93 15.21
C LYS A 484 19.53 14.55 14.86
N SER A 485 19.57 13.65 15.84
CA SER A 485 19.85 12.23 15.60
C SER A 485 18.66 11.56 14.91
N TYR A 486 18.93 10.60 14.03
CA TYR A 486 17.89 9.81 13.38
C TYR A 486 17.95 8.32 13.76
N THR A 487 16.87 7.61 13.49
CA THR A 487 16.76 6.14 13.52
C THR A 487 15.85 5.70 12.38
N VAL A 488 16.30 4.75 11.55
CA VAL A 488 15.50 4.24 10.45
C VAL A 488 14.46 3.24 10.96
N THR A 489 13.29 3.17 10.32
CA THR A 489 12.23 2.20 10.68
C THR A 489 12.69 0.76 10.45
N PRO A 490 12.25 -0.19 11.30
CA PRO A 490 12.62 -1.58 11.13
C PRO A 490 12.04 -2.23 9.86
N LEU A 491 12.52 -3.42 9.54
CA LEU A 491 11.90 -4.31 8.55
C LEU A 491 10.76 -5.14 9.19
N THR A 492 9.88 -5.64 8.34
CA THR A 492 8.75 -6.50 8.72
C THR A 492 9.24 -7.72 9.51
N PRO A 493 8.57 -8.12 10.61
CA PRO A 493 8.88 -9.39 11.28
C PRO A 493 8.72 -10.60 10.35
N THR A 494 9.44 -11.68 10.60
CA THR A 494 9.31 -12.94 9.83
C THR A 494 8.85 -14.09 10.73
N ASN A 495 8.60 -15.27 10.14
CA ASN A 495 8.27 -16.49 10.88
C ASN A 495 7.04 -16.31 11.79
N PHE A 496 6.04 -15.57 11.34
CA PHE A 496 4.83 -15.40 12.14
C PHE A 496 4.11 -16.75 12.28
N SER A 497 3.65 -17.07 13.48
CA SER A 497 2.91 -18.30 13.77
C SER A 497 1.95 -18.13 14.95
N ILE A 498 0.90 -18.96 14.93
CA ILE A 498 -0.07 -19.09 15.99
C ILE A 498 -0.07 -20.53 16.50
N GLU A 499 0.02 -20.72 17.81
CA GLU A 499 0.04 -22.04 18.46
C GLU A 499 -0.98 -22.08 19.61
N PHE A 500 -1.75 -23.17 19.74
CA PHE A 500 -2.58 -23.39 20.93
C PHE A 500 -1.72 -23.92 22.10
N LEU A 501 -1.70 -23.18 23.21
CA LEU A 501 -1.03 -23.62 24.45
C LEU A 501 -1.92 -24.51 25.30
N THR A 502 -3.21 -24.18 25.32
CA THR A 502 -4.28 -24.91 25.99
C THR A 502 -5.57 -24.64 25.20
N LYS A 503 -6.70 -25.26 25.58
CA LYS A 503 -7.97 -25.20 24.83
C LYS A 503 -8.28 -23.83 24.19
N ASN A 504 -8.28 -22.75 24.96
CA ASN A 504 -8.66 -21.42 24.47
C ASN A 504 -7.54 -20.36 24.57
N LYS A 505 -6.30 -20.78 24.83
CA LYS A 505 -5.16 -19.85 24.90
C LYS A 505 -4.22 -20.13 23.75
N ILE A 506 -3.92 -19.07 23.00
CA ILE A 506 -2.97 -19.11 21.90
C ILE A 506 -1.71 -18.31 22.24
N ARG A 507 -0.61 -18.68 21.60
CA ARG A 507 0.62 -17.90 21.51
C ARG A 507 0.80 -17.45 20.06
N LEU A 508 0.96 -16.15 19.88
CA LEU A 508 1.50 -15.53 18.69
C LEU A 508 3.03 -15.49 18.84
N SER A 509 3.80 -15.90 17.85
CA SER A 509 5.27 -15.88 17.87
C SER A 509 5.84 -15.39 16.54
N TRP A 510 6.94 -14.63 16.56
CA TRP A 510 7.58 -14.07 15.36
C TRP A 510 9.08 -13.85 15.58
N LYS A 511 9.80 -13.51 14.51
CA LYS A 511 11.20 -13.11 14.54
C LYS A 511 11.39 -11.66 14.15
N ALA A 512 12.25 -10.98 14.89
CA ALA A 512 12.79 -9.68 14.52
C ALA A 512 13.63 -9.81 13.23
N GLN A 513 13.46 -8.90 12.28
CA GLN A 513 14.28 -8.86 11.07
C GLN A 513 15.31 -7.74 11.15
N ASN A 514 16.58 -8.08 10.93
CA ASN A 514 17.68 -7.12 10.83
C ASN A 514 17.79 -6.58 9.40
N ASP A 515 18.06 -5.28 9.26
CA ASP A 515 18.43 -4.65 8.00
C ASP A 515 19.96 -4.62 7.85
N SER A 516 20.50 -5.39 6.90
CA SER A 516 21.95 -5.47 6.69
C SER A 516 22.57 -4.20 6.11
N GLN A 517 21.76 -3.30 5.53
CA GLN A 517 22.21 -2.03 4.97
C GLN A 517 21.99 -0.84 5.90
N GLU A 518 21.25 -1.03 7.00
CA GLU A 518 20.89 0.03 7.91
C GLU A 518 20.93 -0.42 9.38
N PRO A 519 22.11 -0.36 10.02
CA PRO A 519 22.28 -0.80 11.41
C PRO A 519 21.41 -0.06 12.44
N SER A 520 20.89 1.15 12.12
CA SER A 520 19.96 1.84 13.03
C SER A 520 18.55 1.26 13.03
N ALA A 521 18.18 0.44 12.04
CA ALA A 521 16.82 -0.10 11.87
C ALA A 521 16.50 -1.31 12.77
N VAL A 522 17.15 -1.42 13.93
CA VAL A 522 16.94 -2.54 14.86
C VAL A 522 15.53 -2.47 15.47
N PRO A 523 14.74 -3.56 15.45
CA PRO A 523 13.47 -3.65 16.18
C PRO A 523 13.68 -3.56 17.70
N GLU A 524 12.90 -2.70 18.37
CA GLU A 524 12.92 -2.56 19.85
C GLU A 524 11.63 -3.10 20.50
N THR A 525 10.49 -2.93 19.84
CA THR A 525 9.16 -3.39 20.30
C THR A 525 8.32 -3.83 19.10
N PHE A 526 7.13 -4.37 19.34
CA PHE A 526 6.22 -4.83 18.29
C PHE A 526 4.78 -4.43 18.60
N ASN A 527 4.05 -3.98 17.58
CA ASN A 527 2.60 -3.78 17.69
C ASN A 527 1.88 -5.04 17.19
N ILE A 528 0.94 -5.56 17.97
CA ILE A 528 0.05 -6.65 17.58
C ILE A 528 -1.31 -6.04 17.27
N TYR A 529 -1.73 -6.12 16.01
CA TYR A 529 -3.05 -5.69 15.58
C TYR A 529 -4.00 -6.88 15.56
N THR A 530 -5.20 -6.70 16.10
CA THR A 530 -6.22 -7.76 16.18
C THR A 530 -7.51 -7.32 15.49
N SER A 531 -8.09 -8.19 14.67
CA SER A 531 -9.45 -8.10 14.13
C SER A 531 -10.26 -9.29 14.64
N ILE A 532 -11.47 -9.04 15.12
CA ILE A 532 -12.32 -10.05 15.78
C ILE A 532 -13.64 -10.18 15.02
N GLY A 533 -13.91 -11.38 14.51
CA GLY A 533 -15.09 -11.63 13.68
C GLY A 533 -15.07 -10.75 12.43
N ASN A 534 -16.06 -9.85 12.33
CA ASN A 534 -16.19 -8.94 11.20
C ASN A 534 -15.66 -7.53 11.47
N SER A 535 -15.06 -7.24 12.63
CA SER A 535 -14.46 -5.93 12.89
C SER A 535 -13.20 -5.70 12.07
N SER A 536 -12.85 -4.44 11.81
CA SER A 536 -11.53 -4.09 11.28
C SER A 536 -10.44 -4.36 12.32
N PHE A 537 -9.17 -4.13 11.94
CA PHE A 537 -8.08 -4.18 12.91
C PHE A 537 -8.19 -3.03 13.91
N ASP A 538 -7.98 -3.34 15.18
CA ASP A 538 -7.83 -2.38 16.27
C ASP A 538 -6.59 -1.47 16.07
N ASN A 539 -6.33 -0.57 17.03
CA ASN A 539 -5.14 0.31 16.97
C ASN A 539 -3.83 -0.40 17.38
N GLY A 540 -3.90 -1.67 17.76
CA GLY A 540 -2.77 -2.49 18.19
C GLY A 540 -2.38 -2.37 19.66
N VAL A 541 -1.71 -3.41 20.14
CA VAL A 541 -1.10 -3.48 21.48
C VAL A 541 0.42 -3.59 21.33
N ASN A 542 1.18 -2.72 22.01
CA ASN A 542 2.64 -2.75 21.96
C ASN A 542 3.24 -3.72 23.00
N THR A 543 4.24 -4.49 22.60
CA THR A 543 4.99 -5.40 23.47
C THR A 543 6.50 -5.33 23.18
N GLY A 544 7.32 -5.55 24.20
CA GLY A 544 8.78 -5.71 24.05
C GLY A 544 9.22 -7.13 23.72
N ASN A 545 8.30 -8.09 23.65
CA ASN A 545 8.60 -9.50 23.42
C ASN A 545 8.33 -9.91 21.97
N ASN A 546 9.01 -10.95 21.51
CA ASN A 546 8.76 -11.59 20.21
C ASN A 546 7.62 -12.64 20.25
N SER A 547 6.80 -12.57 21.30
CA SER A 547 5.61 -13.42 21.44
C SER A 547 4.55 -12.70 22.25
N PHE A 548 3.30 -13.12 22.06
CA PHE A 548 2.14 -12.59 22.76
C PHE A 548 1.15 -13.73 23.05
N ILE A 549 0.64 -13.79 24.28
CA ILE A 549 -0.32 -14.81 24.69
C ILE A 549 -1.67 -14.15 24.94
N MET A 550 -2.72 -14.73 24.36
CA MET A 550 -4.07 -14.26 24.58
C MET A 550 -5.07 -15.40 24.63
N LYS A 551 -6.26 -15.09 25.15
CA LYS A 551 -7.40 -16.00 25.19
C LYS A 551 -8.33 -15.70 24.01
N LEU A 552 -8.79 -16.75 23.35
CA LEU A 552 -9.81 -16.67 22.30
C LEU A 552 -11.19 -16.91 22.89
N GLU A 553 -12.17 -16.14 22.42
CA GLU A 553 -13.57 -16.46 22.66
C GLU A 553 -14.06 -17.57 21.71
N PRO A 554 -14.85 -18.54 22.21
CA PRO A 554 -15.40 -19.63 21.39
C PRO A 554 -16.18 -19.15 20.18
N GLY A 555 -16.02 -19.84 19.05
CA GLY A 555 -16.90 -19.67 17.90
C GLY A 555 -16.67 -18.40 17.09
N ILE A 556 -15.59 -17.65 17.37
CA ILE A 556 -15.25 -16.40 16.69
C ILE A 556 -13.86 -16.54 16.05
N GLN A 557 -13.72 -16.08 14.82
CA GLN A 557 -12.43 -16.00 14.14
C GLN A 557 -11.66 -14.75 14.60
N TYR A 558 -10.37 -14.92 14.85
CA TYR A 558 -9.44 -13.84 15.15
C TYR A 558 -8.40 -13.74 14.06
N ASN A 559 -8.09 -12.53 13.62
CA ASN A 559 -7.07 -12.24 12.61
C ASN A 559 -6.02 -11.32 13.21
N PHE A 560 -4.76 -11.57 12.90
CA PHE A 560 -3.61 -10.91 13.51
C PHE A 560 -2.60 -10.49 12.45
N LYS A 561 -1.97 -9.33 12.66
CA LYS A 561 -0.76 -8.91 11.95
C LYS A 561 0.17 -8.19 12.92
N ILE A 562 1.47 -8.25 12.67
CA ILE A 562 2.48 -7.68 13.55
C ILE A 562 3.35 -6.70 12.79
N THR A 563 3.72 -5.60 13.43
CA THR A 563 4.76 -4.68 12.95
C THR A 563 5.89 -4.59 13.95
N ALA A 564 7.11 -4.36 13.48
CA ALA A 564 8.25 -4.00 14.30
C ALA A 564 8.31 -2.49 14.50
N CYS A 565 8.68 -2.06 15.71
CA CYS A 565 8.76 -0.66 16.10
C CYS A 565 10.12 -0.35 16.72
N ASN A 566 10.61 0.86 16.47
CA ASN A 566 11.73 1.47 17.19
C ASN A 566 11.52 2.99 17.33
N LYS A 567 12.52 3.72 17.81
CA LYS A 567 12.46 5.19 17.95
C LYS A 567 12.24 5.93 16.62
N GLY A 568 12.58 5.30 15.50
CA GLY A 568 12.44 5.82 14.14
C GLY A 568 11.02 5.71 13.58
N GLY A 569 10.25 4.72 14.02
CA GLY A 569 8.91 4.47 13.52
C GLY A 569 8.53 3.00 13.50
N GLU A 570 7.64 2.65 12.58
CA GLU A 570 7.00 1.34 12.44
C GLU A 570 7.30 0.71 11.07
N SER A 571 7.43 -0.62 11.02
CA SER A 571 7.63 -1.38 9.77
C SER A 571 6.33 -1.57 8.99
N PHE A 572 6.43 -2.15 7.79
CA PHE A 572 5.27 -2.80 7.17
C PHE A 572 4.81 -3.99 8.03
N PRO A 573 3.53 -4.40 7.93
CA PRO A 573 3.01 -5.54 8.68
C PRO A 573 3.48 -6.86 8.08
N THR A 574 3.46 -7.92 8.90
CA THR A 574 3.48 -9.32 8.45
C THR A 574 2.27 -9.62 7.57
N GLU A 575 2.25 -10.82 6.97
CA GLU A 575 0.99 -11.42 6.52
C GLU A 575 -0.03 -11.50 7.67
N THR A 576 -1.31 -11.52 7.30
CA THR A 576 -2.38 -11.76 8.27
C THR A 576 -2.50 -13.25 8.52
N LEU A 577 -2.38 -13.63 9.79
CA LEU A 577 -2.64 -14.99 10.28
C LEU A 577 -3.92 -15.03 11.11
N SER A 578 -4.65 -16.12 11.01
CA SER A 578 -5.96 -16.31 11.61
C SER A 578 -6.00 -17.52 12.57
N ALA A 579 -6.87 -17.43 13.58
CA ALA A 579 -7.14 -18.51 14.52
C ALA A 579 -8.63 -18.63 14.82
N TYR A 580 -9.07 -19.85 15.14
CA TYR A 580 -10.45 -20.15 15.50
C TYR A 580 -10.49 -21.22 16.58
N TYR A 581 -11.21 -20.94 17.68
CA TYR A 581 -11.38 -21.86 18.79
C TYR A 581 -12.81 -22.39 18.86
N ASN A 582 -12.95 -23.72 18.89
CA ASN A 582 -14.19 -24.41 19.12
C ASN A 582 -14.08 -25.37 20.32
N PRO A 583 -14.88 -25.17 21.39
CA PRO A 583 -14.86 -26.01 22.59
C PRO A 583 -15.13 -27.50 22.34
N ASN A 584 -15.89 -27.82 21.29
CA ASN A 584 -16.28 -29.19 20.94
C ASN A 584 -15.29 -29.87 19.99
N ALA A 585 -14.27 -29.15 19.51
CA ALA A 585 -13.31 -29.70 18.58
C ALA A 585 -12.41 -30.75 19.24
N THR A 586 -12.30 -31.91 18.59
CA THR A 586 -11.36 -32.98 18.96
C THR A 586 -10.11 -33.00 18.07
N LYS A 587 -10.13 -32.24 16.97
CA LYS A 587 -9.02 -32.13 16.01
C LYS A 587 -8.67 -30.65 15.78
N THR A 588 -7.40 -30.40 15.50
CA THR A 588 -6.86 -29.08 15.15
C THR A 588 -6.27 -29.14 13.75
N ILE A 589 -6.58 -28.13 12.93
CA ILE A 589 -6.09 -27.95 11.56
C ILE A 589 -5.07 -26.81 11.55
N LEU A 590 -3.95 -27.01 10.85
CA LEU A 590 -2.95 -25.98 10.60
C LEU A 590 -3.14 -25.42 9.19
N VAL A 591 -3.38 -24.12 9.09
CA VAL A 591 -3.36 -23.40 7.80
C VAL A 591 -1.97 -22.79 7.61
N VAL A 592 -1.24 -23.20 6.59
CA VAL A 592 0.11 -22.72 6.29
C VAL A 592 0.05 -21.76 5.11
N ASN A 593 0.39 -20.50 5.34
CA ASN A 593 0.58 -19.55 4.24
C ASN A 593 1.90 -19.83 3.52
N GLY A 594 1.83 -20.30 2.29
CA GLY A 594 2.97 -20.50 1.38
C GLY A 594 3.03 -19.48 0.26
N PHE A 595 2.08 -18.53 0.18
CA PHE A 595 1.97 -17.58 -0.91
C PHE A 595 2.56 -16.22 -0.56
N TYR A 596 3.74 -15.93 -1.12
CA TYR A 596 4.49 -14.69 -0.92
C TYR A 596 4.84 -13.99 -2.23
N ARG A 597 4.69 -14.69 -3.36
CA ARG A 597 5.14 -14.18 -4.66
C ARG A 597 4.57 -12.80 -4.98
N LEU A 598 5.49 -11.91 -5.28
CA LEU A 598 5.30 -10.65 -5.99
C LEU A 598 6.17 -10.69 -7.24
N SER A 599 5.68 -10.19 -8.37
CA SER A 599 6.46 -10.23 -9.61
C SER A 599 6.06 -9.17 -10.63
N ALA A 600 7.02 -8.83 -11.49
CA ALA A 600 6.74 -8.24 -12.79
C ALA A 600 5.90 -9.18 -13.70
N PRO A 601 5.36 -8.67 -14.82
CA PRO A 601 4.67 -9.50 -15.81
C PRO A 601 5.57 -10.52 -16.51
N ALA A 602 4.97 -11.42 -17.29
CA ALA A 602 5.70 -12.37 -18.12
C ALA A 602 6.58 -11.64 -19.14
N ILE A 603 7.87 -11.97 -19.13
CA ILE A 603 8.87 -11.39 -20.03
C ILE A 603 8.93 -12.20 -21.34
N VAL A 604 8.88 -11.49 -22.46
CA VAL A 604 9.21 -11.97 -23.80
C VAL A 604 10.55 -11.37 -24.19
N GLU A 605 11.54 -12.22 -24.42
CA GLU A 605 12.90 -11.81 -24.79
C GLU A 605 13.49 -12.88 -25.72
N THR A 606 13.67 -12.54 -27.00
CA THR A 606 14.34 -13.37 -28.00
C THR A 606 15.40 -12.54 -28.74
N ASP A 607 16.02 -13.11 -29.78
CA ASP A 607 16.97 -12.36 -30.62
C ASP A 607 16.33 -11.16 -31.34
N SER A 608 15.03 -11.23 -31.66
CA SER A 608 14.30 -10.19 -32.40
C SER A 608 13.16 -9.53 -31.65
N THR A 609 12.73 -10.08 -30.51
CA THR A 609 11.57 -9.56 -29.74
C THR A 609 11.89 -9.22 -28.29
N GLN A 610 11.23 -8.20 -27.74
CA GLN A 610 11.34 -7.77 -26.35
C GLN A 610 10.02 -7.17 -25.83
N GLY A 611 9.62 -7.49 -24.60
CA GLY A 611 8.41 -6.91 -24.02
C GLY A 611 7.75 -7.72 -22.91
N PHE A 612 6.58 -7.25 -22.47
CA PHE A 612 5.72 -7.95 -21.52
C PHE A 612 4.50 -8.56 -22.20
N ASP A 613 4.21 -9.83 -21.90
CA ASP A 613 2.97 -10.50 -22.29
C ASP A 613 2.01 -10.57 -21.10
N LEU A 614 1.13 -9.57 -21.01
CA LEU A 614 0.15 -9.47 -19.92
C LEU A 614 -0.92 -10.58 -19.97
N ASN A 615 -1.15 -11.22 -21.14
CA ASN A 615 -2.11 -12.32 -21.24
C ASN A 615 -1.55 -13.60 -20.59
N LYS A 616 -0.23 -13.80 -20.68
CA LYS A 616 0.45 -14.95 -20.09
C LYS A 616 0.54 -14.82 -18.56
N ASP A 617 1.01 -13.68 -18.07
CA ASP A 617 1.04 -13.37 -16.63
C ASP A 617 1.16 -11.85 -16.49
N ILE A 618 0.15 -11.20 -15.94
CA ILE A 618 0.16 -9.75 -15.71
C ILE A 618 1.07 -9.34 -14.53
N GLY A 619 1.60 -10.32 -13.79
CA GLY A 619 2.37 -10.11 -12.57
C GLY A 619 1.48 -10.05 -11.33
N LEU A 620 2.12 -9.93 -10.16
CA LEU A 620 1.47 -9.85 -8.86
C LEU A 620 2.05 -8.68 -8.07
N THR A 621 1.22 -7.68 -7.78
CA THR A 621 1.58 -6.49 -7.00
C THR A 621 1.33 -6.67 -5.51
N TYR A 622 1.89 -5.78 -4.67
CA TYR A 622 1.53 -5.70 -3.26
C TYR A 622 0.16 -5.02 -3.14
N GLY A 623 -0.89 -5.83 -2.97
CA GLY A 623 -2.28 -5.39 -3.07
C GLY A 623 -2.65 -4.81 -4.43
N LEU A 624 -3.66 -3.93 -4.43
CA LEU A 624 -4.20 -3.25 -5.61
C LEU A 624 -3.12 -2.48 -6.38
N THR A 625 -3.27 -2.31 -7.70
CA THR A 625 -2.42 -1.44 -8.53
C THR A 625 -3.23 -0.65 -9.56
N ALA A 626 -2.73 0.54 -9.88
CA ALA A 626 -3.24 1.45 -10.92
C ALA A 626 -2.32 1.56 -12.14
N GLY A 627 -1.32 0.68 -12.25
CA GLY A 627 -0.15 0.89 -13.09
C GLY A 627 -0.26 0.50 -14.57
N TRP A 628 -1.42 0.03 -15.05
CA TRP A 628 -1.53 -0.53 -16.41
C TRP A 628 -2.35 0.37 -17.34
N ASN A 629 -1.83 0.57 -18.55
CA ASN A 629 -2.55 1.18 -19.66
C ASN A 629 -3.20 0.11 -20.54
N GLY A 630 -2.47 -0.94 -20.91
CA GLY A 630 -2.98 -1.95 -21.83
C GLY A 630 -1.92 -2.99 -22.20
N ARG A 631 -2.28 -3.94 -23.06
CA ARG A 631 -1.35 -4.98 -23.54
C ARG A 631 -0.33 -4.38 -24.50
N GLN A 632 0.89 -4.91 -24.48
CA GLN A 632 1.89 -4.57 -25.49
C GLN A 632 1.50 -5.16 -26.85
N LEU A 633 1.52 -4.32 -27.89
CA LEU A 633 1.13 -4.67 -29.25
C LEU A 633 2.35 -4.92 -30.14
N TYR A 634 3.48 -4.24 -29.87
CA TYR A 634 4.68 -4.30 -30.69
C TYR A 634 5.90 -4.74 -29.88
N PHE A 635 6.49 -5.87 -30.29
CA PHE A 635 7.64 -6.49 -29.61
C PHE A 635 8.95 -6.42 -30.40
N ASP A 636 8.93 -5.94 -31.65
CA ASP A 636 10.07 -5.98 -32.57
C ASP A 636 11.20 -5.01 -32.13
N LYS A 637 12.38 -5.57 -31.82
CA LYS A 637 13.56 -4.82 -31.39
C LYS A 637 14.04 -3.80 -32.43
N SER A 638 13.77 -4.01 -33.73
CA SER A 638 14.15 -3.08 -34.79
C SER A 638 13.40 -1.73 -34.74
N ARG A 639 12.31 -1.66 -33.96
CA ARG A 639 11.46 -0.48 -33.76
C ARG A 639 11.85 0.36 -32.55
N LEU A 640 12.99 0.08 -31.92
CA LEU A 640 13.49 0.80 -30.76
C LEU A 640 13.66 2.30 -31.04
N GLY A 641 13.20 3.14 -30.12
CA GLY A 641 13.33 4.60 -30.20
C GLY A 641 12.24 5.32 -31.00
N ILE A 642 11.32 4.59 -31.62
CA ILE A 642 10.09 5.18 -32.19
C ILE A 642 9.14 5.46 -31.01
N GLU A 643 8.82 6.72 -30.78
CA GLU A 643 7.86 7.12 -29.74
C GLU A 643 6.42 7.01 -30.25
N GLY A 644 5.59 6.22 -29.55
CA GLY A 644 4.18 6.03 -29.88
C GLY A 644 3.93 4.87 -30.84
N GLU A 645 2.90 5.01 -31.69
CA GLU A 645 2.33 3.92 -32.47
C GLU A 645 3.37 3.17 -33.32
N GLY A 646 3.45 1.85 -33.13
CA GLY A 646 4.35 0.97 -33.88
C GLY A 646 5.81 0.95 -33.39
N GLY A 647 6.13 1.65 -32.30
CA GLY A 647 7.42 1.57 -31.63
C GLY A 647 7.59 0.31 -30.77
N LEU A 648 8.84 -0.06 -30.45
CA LEU A 648 9.08 -1.15 -29.50
C LEU A 648 8.44 -0.83 -28.15
N GLY A 649 7.61 -1.74 -27.64
CA GLY A 649 6.89 -1.54 -26.39
C GLY A 649 5.54 -0.86 -26.54
N ASP A 650 5.19 -0.34 -27.72
CA ASP A 650 3.90 0.32 -27.95
C ASP A 650 2.74 -0.58 -27.52
N SER A 651 1.81 0.02 -26.77
CA SER A 651 0.81 -0.68 -25.96
C SER A 651 -0.57 -0.02 -26.08
N GLY A 652 -1.62 -0.82 -25.86
CA GLY A 652 -2.98 -0.33 -25.80
C GLY A 652 -3.28 0.58 -24.60
N ASP A 653 -4.54 1.03 -24.50
CA ASP A 653 -5.06 1.86 -23.40
C ASP A 653 -6.31 1.22 -22.74
N GLU A 654 -6.59 -0.06 -23.03
CA GLU A 654 -7.82 -0.76 -22.62
C GLU A 654 -7.90 -1.12 -21.14
N LEU A 655 -6.80 -1.00 -20.39
CA LEU A 655 -6.73 -1.19 -18.94
C LEU A 655 -6.64 0.14 -18.17
N ALA A 656 -6.54 1.28 -18.87
CA ALA A 656 -6.52 2.59 -18.22
C ALA A 656 -7.79 2.82 -17.37
N GLY A 657 -7.61 3.17 -16.10
CA GLY A 657 -8.73 3.33 -15.16
C GLY A 657 -9.24 2.03 -14.54
N HIS A 658 -8.75 0.86 -14.96
CA HIS A 658 -9.05 -0.43 -14.36
C HIS A 658 -7.98 -0.81 -13.33
N PHE A 659 -8.35 -0.79 -12.05
CA PHE A 659 -7.46 -1.25 -10.98
C PHE A 659 -7.42 -2.77 -10.92
N ILE A 660 -6.23 -3.31 -10.66
CA ILE A 660 -5.98 -4.76 -10.66
C ILE A 660 -5.49 -5.18 -9.29
N ALA A 661 -6.15 -6.16 -8.68
CA ALA A 661 -5.79 -6.71 -7.39
C ALA A 661 -4.55 -7.61 -7.49
N GLY A 662 -3.67 -7.47 -6.51
CA GLY A 662 -2.45 -8.26 -6.34
C GLY A 662 -2.51 -9.16 -5.10
N ASN A 663 -1.36 -9.42 -4.50
CA ASN A 663 -1.26 -10.19 -3.27
C ASN A 663 -1.51 -9.31 -2.03
N ASP A 664 -2.61 -9.55 -1.31
CA ASP A 664 -2.98 -8.85 -0.07
C ASP A 664 -2.37 -9.47 1.20
N PHE A 665 -1.69 -10.62 1.09
CA PHE A 665 -1.07 -11.34 2.20
C PHE A 665 -2.05 -11.66 3.35
N ASN A 666 -3.30 -11.97 3.03
CA ASN A 666 -4.36 -12.22 4.03
C ASN A 666 -5.18 -13.49 3.80
N TYR A 667 -4.79 -14.37 2.87
CA TYR A 667 -5.63 -15.50 2.45
C TYR A 667 -5.88 -16.56 3.52
N THR A 668 -5.09 -16.58 4.61
CA THR A 668 -5.43 -17.41 5.78
C THR A 668 -6.79 -17.05 6.36
N VAL A 669 -7.24 -15.79 6.25
CA VAL A 669 -8.56 -15.33 6.71
C VAL A 669 -9.67 -16.09 5.97
N THR A 670 -9.51 -16.28 4.67
CA THR A 670 -10.46 -16.99 3.81
C THR A 670 -10.55 -18.47 4.18
N HIS A 671 -9.41 -19.14 4.28
CA HIS A 671 -9.33 -20.57 4.62
C HIS A 671 -9.82 -20.84 6.05
N VAL A 672 -9.32 -20.11 7.05
CA VAL A 672 -9.75 -20.26 8.44
C VAL A 672 -11.25 -20.01 8.58
N GLY A 673 -11.80 -19.01 7.89
CA GLY A 673 -13.24 -18.75 7.90
C GLY A 673 -14.07 -19.89 7.31
N ALA A 674 -13.62 -20.50 6.21
CA ALA A 674 -14.30 -21.64 5.60
C ALA A 674 -14.22 -22.90 6.48
N ILE A 675 -13.09 -23.14 7.14
CA ILE A 675 -12.93 -24.24 8.11
C ILE A 675 -13.79 -23.98 9.35
N ALA A 676 -13.81 -22.75 9.86
CA ALA A 676 -14.59 -22.34 11.03
C ALA A 676 -16.09 -22.52 10.81
N HIS A 677 -16.59 -22.32 9.58
CA HIS A 677 -17.99 -22.56 9.21
C HIS A 677 -18.46 -23.98 9.50
N THR A 678 -17.55 -24.97 9.46
CA THR A 678 -17.88 -26.37 9.79
C THR A 678 -18.25 -26.58 11.26
N GLN A 679 -17.81 -25.69 12.16
CA GLN A 679 -17.97 -25.79 13.60
C GLN A 679 -17.50 -27.15 14.18
N LYS A 680 -16.49 -27.77 13.59
CA LYS A 680 -15.93 -29.07 14.03
C LYS A 680 -14.49 -29.01 14.56
N TYR A 681 -13.73 -27.98 14.20
CA TYR A 681 -12.27 -27.96 14.36
C TYR A 681 -11.77 -26.73 15.11
N ASN A 682 -10.64 -26.89 15.80
CA ASN A 682 -9.78 -25.75 16.12
C ASN A 682 -8.91 -25.45 14.90
N VAL A 683 -8.56 -24.18 14.71
CA VAL A 683 -7.73 -23.77 13.58
C VAL A 683 -6.67 -22.79 14.07
N ALA A 684 -5.43 -23.06 13.71
CA ALA A 684 -4.32 -22.13 13.85
C ALA A 684 -3.65 -21.96 12.49
N SER A 685 -2.95 -20.84 12.31
CA SER A 685 -2.22 -20.60 11.06
C SER A 685 -0.80 -20.13 11.31
N CYS A 686 0.05 -20.32 10.30
CA CYS A 686 1.45 -19.93 10.34
C CYS A 686 2.00 -19.58 8.96
N SER A 687 3.10 -18.84 8.96
CA SER A 687 3.99 -18.73 7.81
C SER A 687 4.62 -20.09 7.47
N SER A 688 4.77 -20.41 6.19
CA SER A 688 5.58 -21.54 5.75
C SER A 688 7.02 -21.47 6.24
N MET A 689 7.57 -20.27 6.49
CA MET A 689 8.91 -20.11 7.06
C MET A 689 9.01 -20.68 8.47
N SER A 690 7.94 -20.61 9.27
CA SER A 690 7.86 -21.16 10.62
C SER A 690 7.87 -22.69 10.61
N VAL A 691 7.28 -23.30 9.58
CA VAL A 691 7.34 -24.75 9.34
C VAL A 691 8.73 -25.16 8.85
N ILE A 692 9.27 -24.47 7.84
CA ILE A 692 10.59 -24.77 7.25
C ILE A 692 11.71 -24.68 8.30
N SER A 693 11.63 -23.71 9.20
CA SER A 693 12.59 -23.51 10.29
C SER A 693 12.40 -24.44 11.50
N GLY A 694 11.31 -25.22 11.53
CA GLY A 694 11.01 -26.18 12.60
C GLY A 694 10.37 -25.57 13.86
N GLU A 695 9.96 -24.31 13.82
CA GLU A 695 9.24 -23.64 14.92
C GLU A 695 7.80 -24.13 15.05
N VAL A 696 7.17 -24.44 13.93
CA VAL A 696 5.86 -25.10 13.88
C VAL A 696 6.05 -26.51 13.34
N LYS A 697 5.57 -27.51 14.07
CA LYS A 697 5.67 -28.91 13.70
C LYS A 697 4.32 -29.39 13.15
N MET A 698 4.29 -29.71 11.86
CA MET A 698 3.08 -30.26 11.23
C MET A 698 2.52 -31.52 11.93
N PRO A 699 3.34 -32.45 12.47
CA PRO A 699 2.84 -33.63 13.19
C PRO A 699 1.97 -33.33 14.43
N ASP A 700 1.96 -32.09 14.95
CA ASP A 700 1.10 -31.69 16.07
C ASP A 700 -0.36 -31.43 15.62
N TYR A 701 -0.64 -31.51 14.31
CA TYR A 701 -1.92 -31.19 13.70
C TYR A 701 -2.47 -32.38 12.91
N HIS A 702 -3.81 -32.47 12.84
CA HIS A 702 -4.49 -33.60 12.18
C HIS A 702 -4.61 -33.41 10.67
N CYS A 703 -4.65 -32.14 10.23
CA CYS A 703 -4.64 -31.78 8.83
C CYS A 703 -3.81 -30.50 8.64
N VAL A 704 -3.07 -30.46 7.54
CA VAL A 704 -2.37 -29.27 7.05
C VAL A 704 -3.09 -28.79 5.80
N ASP A 705 -3.47 -27.53 5.79
CA ASP A 705 -3.99 -26.79 4.64
C ASP A 705 -2.90 -25.83 4.15
N LEU A 706 -2.25 -26.18 3.05
CA LEU A 706 -1.13 -25.44 2.48
C LEU A 706 -1.63 -24.53 1.34
N ILE A 707 -1.63 -23.22 1.62
CA ILE A 707 -1.99 -22.17 0.67
C ILE A 707 -0.78 -21.86 -0.19
N LEU A 708 -0.86 -22.11 -1.50
CA LEU A 708 0.20 -21.74 -2.44
C LEU A 708 -0.20 -20.61 -3.38
N GLY A 709 -1.48 -20.22 -3.46
CA GLY A 709 -1.90 -19.06 -4.24
C GLY A 709 -1.29 -19.02 -5.64
N GLY A 710 -0.69 -17.89 -6.00
CA GLY A 710 0.08 -17.71 -7.24
C GLY A 710 1.59 -17.95 -7.11
N GLU A 711 2.05 -18.64 -6.07
CA GLU A 711 3.46 -18.95 -5.79
C GLU A 711 4.08 -19.78 -6.92
N LYS A 712 5.25 -19.38 -7.44
CA LYS A 712 6.03 -20.17 -8.40
C LYS A 712 7.46 -19.65 -8.49
N TYR A 713 8.37 -20.52 -8.92
CA TYR A 713 9.69 -20.09 -9.34
C TYR A 713 9.64 -19.42 -10.71
N ASN A 714 10.38 -18.33 -10.83
CA ASN A 714 10.67 -17.68 -12.09
C ASN A 714 12.13 -17.27 -12.07
N ARG A 715 12.91 -17.76 -13.05
CA ARG A 715 14.35 -17.48 -13.17
C ARG A 715 14.68 -15.98 -13.29
N ASN A 716 13.72 -15.19 -13.79
CA ASN A 716 13.87 -13.74 -13.98
C ASN A 716 13.36 -12.93 -12.78
N ALA A 717 12.77 -13.57 -11.76
CA ALA A 717 12.25 -12.85 -10.61
C ALA A 717 13.38 -12.29 -9.73
N LEU A 718 13.14 -11.12 -9.14
CA LEU A 718 14.12 -10.47 -8.26
C LEU A 718 14.15 -11.03 -6.83
N ALA A 719 13.18 -11.87 -6.50
CA ALA A 719 13.10 -12.62 -5.26
C ALA A 719 12.83 -14.10 -5.58
N TYR A 720 13.36 -14.97 -4.72
CA TYR A 720 13.20 -16.41 -4.87
C TYR A 720 11.85 -16.85 -4.29
N TYR A 721 11.03 -17.43 -5.16
CA TYR A 721 9.71 -17.98 -4.89
C TYR A 721 9.69 -19.41 -5.41
N LYS A 722 8.97 -20.32 -4.75
CA LYS A 722 8.88 -21.73 -5.13
C LYS A 722 7.72 -22.39 -4.40
N THR A 723 6.86 -23.10 -5.14
CA THR A 723 5.71 -23.81 -4.54
C THR A 723 6.16 -24.82 -3.48
N PHE A 724 7.07 -25.73 -3.86
CA PHE A 724 7.61 -26.75 -2.97
C PHE A 724 9.14 -26.70 -2.96
N THR A 725 9.69 -25.95 -2.02
CA THR A 725 11.14 -26.01 -1.75
C THR A 725 11.54 -27.44 -1.35
N PRO A 726 12.81 -27.85 -1.56
CA PRO A 726 13.26 -29.20 -1.17
C PRO A 726 12.98 -29.52 0.31
N ARG A 727 13.12 -28.53 1.20
CA ARG A 727 12.80 -28.70 2.62
C ARG A 727 11.30 -28.89 2.86
N MET A 728 10.44 -28.15 2.15
CA MET A 728 8.99 -28.35 2.25
C MET A 728 8.58 -29.73 1.74
N GLN A 729 9.14 -30.21 0.63
CA GLN A 729 8.88 -31.55 0.10
C GLN A 729 9.21 -32.63 1.13
N GLN A 730 10.37 -32.54 1.77
CA GLN A 730 10.78 -33.45 2.84
C GLN A 730 9.79 -33.42 4.01
N LEU A 731 9.43 -32.23 4.49
CA LEU A 731 8.53 -32.08 5.63
C LEU A 731 7.12 -32.62 5.34
N LEU A 732 6.59 -32.43 4.12
CA LEU A 732 5.31 -32.99 3.69
C LEU A 732 5.37 -34.51 3.55
N GLN A 733 6.48 -35.05 3.07
CA GLN A 733 6.71 -36.50 3.01
C GLN A 733 6.76 -37.11 4.43
N GLU A 734 7.49 -36.49 5.36
CA GLU A 734 7.56 -36.92 6.75
C GLU A 734 6.17 -36.88 7.40
N TYR A 735 5.42 -35.79 7.21
CA TYR A 735 4.07 -35.62 7.76
C TYR A 735 3.07 -36.67 7.24
N THR A 736 3.05 -36.91 5.92
CA THR A 736 2.16 -37.91 5.32
C THR A 736 2.53 -39.35 5.68
N THR A 737 3.82 -39.65 5.88
CA THR A 737 4.29 -40.97 6.36
C THR A 737 3.79 -41.29 7.77
N HIS A 738 3.56 -40.26 8.60
CA HIS A 738 2.98 -40.41 9.95
C HIS A 738 1.45 -40.29 9.97
N GLY A 739 0.80 -40.32 8.80
CA GLY A 739 -0.65 -40.35 8.67
C GLY A 739 -1.34 -38.99 8.69
N GLY A 740 -0.59 -37.89 8.51
CA GLY A 740 -1.14 -36.55 8.41
C GLY A 740 -1.94 -36.31 7.13
N SER A 741 -3.15 -35.75 7.25
CA SER A 741 -3.97 -35.38 6.08
C SER A 741 -3.57 -34.02 5.49
N LEU A 742 -3.64 -33.88 4.17
CA LEU A 742 -3.13 -32.71 3.46
C LEU A 742 -4.17 -32.10 2.49
N LEU A 743 -4.41 -30.80 2.60
CA LEU A 743 -5.03 -29.97 1.57
C LEU A 743 -3.95 -29.08 0.95
N VAL A 744 -3.89 -29.02 -0.38
CA VAL A 744 -3.01 -28.10 -1.12
C VAL A 744 -3.80 -27.41 -2.21
N SER A 745 -3.70 -26.08 -2.31
CA SER A 745 -4.34 -25.31 -3.38
C SER A 745 -3.42 -24.22 -3.91
N GLY A 746 -3.30 -24.10 -5.24
CA GLY A 746 -2.47 -23.11 -5.91
C GLY A 746 -2.55 -23.17 -7.43
N ALA A 747 -2.05 -22.15 -8.10
CA ALA A 747 -2.09 -21.99 -9.56
C ALA A 747 -0.86 -22.56 -10.29
N TYR A 748 0.15 -23.07 -9.58
CA TYR A 748 1.41 -23.55 -10.17
C TYR A 748 1.99 -24.80 -9.45
N ILE A 749 1.14 -25.63 -8.85
CA ILE A 749 1.52 -26.87 -8.15
C ILE A 749 2.32 -27.82 -9.07
N GLY A 750 1.88 -27.98 -10.31
CA GLY A 750 2.45 -28.91 -11.29
C GLY A 750 3.54 -28.29 -12.16
N SER A 751 3.22 -27.19 -12.83
CA SER A 751 4.06 -26.48 -13.80
C SER A 751 5.38 -25.96 -13.21
N ASP A 752 5.42 -25.68 -11.91
CA ASP A 752 6.63 -25.25 -11.21
C ASP A 752 7.58 -26.44 -10.90
N MET A 753 7.11 -27.68 -10.97
CA MET A 753 7.82 -28.91 -10.55
C MET A 753 8.46 -29.63 -11.74
N VAL A 754 9.56 -29.07 -12.23
CA VAL A 754 10.17 -29.46 -13.51
C VAL A 754 11.22 -30.57 -13.40
N GLN A 755 11.82 -30.79 -12.24
CA GLN A 755 12.85 -31.82 -12.06
C GLN A 755 12.23 -33.21 -11.90
N GLU A 756 12.97 -34.27 -12.23
CA GLU A 756 12.49 -35.65 -12.09
C GLU A 756 12.12 -35.97 -10.63
N THR A 757 12.94 -35.53 -9.67
CA THR A 757 12.69 -35.69 -8.23
C THR A 757 11.43 -34.93 -7.77
N GLU A 758 11.18 -33.76 -8.32
CA GLU A 758 9.98 -32.96 -8.07
C GLU A 758 8.72 -33.64 -8.63
N ASN A 759 8.81 -34.21 -9.84
CA ASN A 759 7.74 -35.01 -10.43
C ASN A 759 7.45 -36.28 -9.62
N LEU A 760 8.48 -36.93 -9.09
CA LEU A 760 8.32 -38.05 -8.16
C LEU A 760 7.65 -37.63 -6.86
N PHE A 761 7.96 -36.44 -6.32
CA PHE A 761 7.25 -35.89 -5.17
C PHE A 761 5.76 -35.70 -5.46
N LEU A 762 5.41 -35.05 -6.59
CA LEU A 762 4.01 -34.88 -7.00
C LEU A 762 3.29 -36.23 -7.11
N LYS A 763 3.91 -37.20 -7.78
CA LYS A 763 3.34 -38.53 -7.99
C LYS A 763 3.20 -39.32 -6.70
N ASN A 764 4.19 -39.27 -5.80
CA ASN A 764 4.26 -40.17 -4.65
C ASN A 764 3.55 -39.61 -3.41
N ILE A 765 3.55 -38.29 -3.24
CA ILE A 765 3.03 -37.59 -2.05
C ILE A 765 1.69 -36.90 -2.35
N LEU A 766 1.61 -36.09 -3.42
CA LEU A 766 0.36 -35.42 -3.77
C LEU A 766 -0.58 -36.29 -4.61
N LYS A 767 -0.06 -37.39 -5.18
CA LYS A 767 -0.77 -38.34 -6.03
C LYS A 767 -1.34 -37.68 -7.29
N VAL A 768 -0.58 -36.75 -7.85
CA VAL A 768 -0.94 -36.01 -9.07
C VAL A 768 0.14 -36.13 -10.15
N ALA A 769 -0.28 -36.01 -11.40
CA ALA A 769 0.57 -35.79 -12.56
C ALA A 769 0.13 -34.51 -13.29
N TYR A 770 1.07 -33.62 -13.58
CA TYR A 770 0.79 -32.38 -14.30
C TYR A 770 0.60 -32.64 -15.80
N THR A 771 -0.38 -31.96 -16.40
CA THR A 771 -0.52 -31.86 -17.85
C THR A 771 -0.42 -30.38 -18.25
N PRO A 772 0.45 -30.02 -19.21
CA PRO A 772 0.56 -28.64 -19.71
C PRO A 772 -0.81 -28.04 -20.08
N SER A 773 -1.08 -26.83 -19.58
CA SER A 773 -2.35 -26.11 -19.77
C SER A 773 -2.27 -24.97 -20.78
N ASP A 774 -1.17 -24.85 -21.54
CA ASP A 774 -0.91 -23.77 -22.50
C ASP A 774 -1.97 -23.62 -23.62
N SER A 775 -2.88 -24.60 -23.77
CA SER A 775 -4.00 -24.58 -24.73
C SER A 775 -5.38 -24.70 -24.07
N LEU A 776 -5.45 -24.67 -22.74
CA LEU A 776 -6.71 -24.76 -22.01
C LEU A 776 -7.45 -23.43 -22.09
N ILE A 777 -8.50 -23.38 -22.90
CA ILE A 777 -9.51 -22.33 -22.80
C ILE A 777 -10.45 -22.76 -21.67
N THR A 778 -10.54 -21.97 -20.62
CA THR A 778 -11.38 -22.27 -19.45
C THR A 778 -12.67 -21.47 -19.56
N ASP A 779 -13.79 -22.08 -19.21
CA ASP A 779 -15.10 -21.41 -19.20
C ASP A 779 -15.34 -20.62 -17.90
N GLY A 780 -14.33 -20.51 -17.02
CA GLY A 780 -14.38 -19.73 -15.78
C GLY A 780 -15.06 -20.39 -14.58
N TYR A 781 -15.54 -21.63 -14.72
CA TYR A 781 -16.18 -22.39 -13.64
C TYR A 781 -15.60 -23.80 -13.49
N ILE A 782 -15.85 -24.41 -12.32
CA ILE A 782 -15.44 -25.76 -11.93
C ILE A 782 -16.65 -26.54 -11.41
N ASP A 783 -16.78 -27.80 -11.82
CA ASP A 783 -17.75 -28.76 -11.33
C ASP A 783 -17.09 -29.83 -10.45
N GLY A 784 -17.72 -30.19 -9.34
CA GLY A 784 -17.24 -31.27 -8.48
C GLY A 784 -17.91 -31.27 -7.13
N LEU A 785 -17.84 -32.40 -6.41
CA LEU A 785 -18.52 -32.58 -5.11
C LEU A 785 -20.05 -32.32 -5.15
N GLY A 786 -20.68 -32.42 -6.32
CA GLY A 786 -22.09 -32.08 -6.52
C GLY A 786 -22.39 -30.57 -6.56
N LEU A 787 -21.36 -29.75 -6.75
CA LEU A 787 -21.43 -28.29 -6.81
C LEU A 787 -20.84 -27.79 -8.13
N SER A 788 -21.21 -26.56 -8.50
CA SER A 788 -20.65 -25.78 -9.60
C SER A 788 -20.34 -24.37 -9.09
N PHE A 789 -19.18 -23.83 -9.42
CA PHE A 789 -18.74 -22.53 -8.89
C PHE A 789 -17.74 -21.82 -9.79
N ASP A 790 -17.78 -20.49 -9.74
CA ASP A 790 -16.85 -19.60 -10.43
C ASP A 790 -15.62 -19.28 -9.56
N TYR A 791 -14.55 -18.87 -10.23
CA TYR A 791 -13.34 -18.37 -9.60
C TYR A 791 -12.82 -17.13 -10.33
N TYR A 792 -12.02 -16.32 -9.64
CA TYR A 792 -11.39 -15.15 -10.24
C TYR A 792 -10.36 -15.56 -11.29
N ASN A 793 -10.76 -15.57 -12.56
CA ASN A 793 -9.93 -15.98 -13.70
C ASN A 793 -9.51 -14.81 -14.62
N THR A 794 -10.05 -13.61 -14.38
CA THR A 794 -9.78 -12.40 -15.15
C THR A 794 -9.32 -11.27 -14.21
N PRO A 795 -8.29 -10.47 -14.58
CA PRO A 795 -7.86 -9.33 -13.78
C PRO A 795 -9.01 -8.38 -13.42
N ASN A 796 -9.10 -8.00 -12.15
CA ASN A 796 -10.19 -7.19 -11.58
C ASN A 796 -9.70 -6.50 -10.31
N SER A 797 -10.50 -5.61 -9.71
CA SER A 797 -10.12 -4.84 -8.53
C SER A 797 -10.40 -5.51 -7.18
N ASP A 798 -11.07 -6.66 -7.17
CA ASP A 798 -11.56 -7.32 -5.94
C ASP A 798 -10.65 -8.45 -5.44
N HIS A 799 -10.01 -9.19 -6.35
CA HIS A 799 -9.11 -10.30 -6.00
C HIS A 799 -8.13 -10.60 -7.14
N TYR A 800 -6.92 -11.08 -6.81
CA TYR A 800 -5.98 -11.51 -7.83
C TYR A 800 -6.57 -12.66 -8.67
N ALA A 801 -6.20 -12.69 -9.94
CA ALA A 801 -6.77 -13.60 -10.92
C ALA A 801 -5.84 -14.76 -11.28
N VAL A 802 -6.44 -15.90 -11.61
CA VAL A 802 -5.78 -17.10 -12.12
C VAL A 802 -6.15 -17.25 -13.59
N ASN A 803 -5.37 -16.63 -14.46
CA ASN A 803 -5.61 -16.60 -15.90
C ASN A 803 -5.28 -17.92 -16.62
N ILE A 804 -4.39 -18.74 -16.04
CA ILE A 804 -4.01 -20.05 -16.58
C ILE A 804 -4.06 -21.07 -15.44
N PRO A 805 -5.16 -21.81 -15.26
CA PRO A 805 -5.26 -22.80 -14.20
C PRO A 805 -4.52 -24.09 -14.57
N GLU A 806 -4.25 -24.96 -13.59
CA GLU A 806 -3.49 -26.19 -13.81
C GLU A 806 -4.37 -27.41 -14.03
N ILE A 807 -3.93 -28.30 -14.92
CA ILE A 807 -4.54 -29.60 -15.13
C ILE A 807 -3.76 -30.63 -14.32
N LEU A 808 -4.37 -31.12 -13.23
CA LEU A 808 -3.79 -32.11 -12.33
C LEU A 808 -4.52 -33.44 -12.49
N ARG A 809 -3.86 -34.46 -13.03
CA ARG A 809 -4.44 -35.80 -13.21
C ARG A 809 -4.12 -36.71 -12.04
N PRO A 810 -5.03 -37.62 -11.64
CA PRO A 810 -4.72 -38.62 -10.62
C PRO A 810 -3.52 -39.49 -10.99
N ALA A 811 -2.64 -39.74 -10.02
CA ALA A 811 -1.47 -40.59 -10.19
C ALA A 811 -1.35 -41.64 -9.07
N GLY A 812 -1.45 -42.91 -9.46
CA GLY A 812 -1.38 -44.06 -8.56
C GLY A 812 -2.74 -44.51 -8.01
N ASP A 813 -2.75 -45.68 -7.37
CA ASP A 813 -3.97 -46.29 -6.83
C ASP A 813 -4.56 -45.44 -5.68
N GLY A 814 -5.89 -45.42 -5.59
CA GLY A 814 -6.62 -44.65 -4.57
C GLY A 814 -6.75 -43.15 -4.85
N ALA A 815 -6.13 -42.65 -5.92
CA ALA A 815 -6.30 -41.27 -6.40
C ALA A 815 -7.39 -41.18 -7.47
N PHE A 816 -8.23 -40.14 -7.42
CA PHE A 816 -9.30 -39.91 -8.39
C PHE A 816 -9.55 -38.41 -8.61
N CYS A 817 -10.12 -38.08 -9.77
CA CYS A 817 -10.50 -36.72 -10.10
C CYS A 817 -11.73 -36.32 -9.27
N ALA A 818 -11.58 -35.29 -8.44
CA ALA A 818 -12.64 -34.82 -7.52
C ALA A 818 -13.39 -33.60 -8.07
N MET A 819 -12.74 -32.82 -8.92
CA MET A 819 -13.31 -31.65 -9.59
C MET A 819 -12.76 -31.53 -11.02
N GLN A 820 -13.56 -30.98 -11.93
CA GLN A 820 -13.23 -30.76 -13.34
C GLN A 820 -13.54 -29.32 -13.73
N TYR A 821 -12.72 -28.75 -14.60
CA TYR A 821 -13.08 -27.50 -15.28
C TYR A 821 -14.28 -27.75 -16.20
N GLY A 822 -15.06 -26.71 -16.52
CA GLY A 822 -16.20 -26.81 -17.45
C GLY A 822 -15.86 -27.47 -18.79
N SER A 823 -14.61 -27.35 -19.25
CA SER A 823 -14.11 -27.97 -20.47
C SER A 823 -13.80 -29.48 -20.35
N GLY A 824 -13.86 -30.06 -19.14
CA GLY A 824 -13.66 -31.48 -18.85
C GLY A 824 -12.35 -31.89 -18.15
N PRO A 825 -11.20 -31.19 -18.31
CA PRO A 825 -9.97 -31.55 -17.63
C PRO A 825 -10.05 -31.48 -16.09
N SER A 826 -9.25 -32.31 -15.43
CA SER A 826 -9.21 -32.42 -13.97
C SER A 826 -8.65 -31.15 -13.32
N ALA A 827 -9.47 -30.53 -12.45
CA ALA A 827 -9.15 -29.34 -11.67
C ALA A 827 -8.69 -29.67 -10.24
N ALA A 828 -9.09 -30.83 -9.71
CA ALA A 828 -8.63 -31.29 -8.40
C ALA A 828 -8.54 -32.82 -8.33
N VAL A 829 -7.58 -33.32 -7.54
CA VAL A 829 -7.37 -34.73 -7.28
C VAL A 829 -7.53 -35.00 -5.79
N ALA A 830 -8.32 -36.00 -5.45
CA ALA A 830 -8.43 -36.54 -4.11
C ALA A 830 -7.73 -37.90 -4.05
N TYR A 831 -7.03 -38.18 -2.96
CA TYR A 831 -6.38 -39.46 -2.70
C TYR A 831 -6.77 -40.02 -1.34
N LYS A 832 -7.14 -41.30 -1.34
CA LYS A 832 -7.42 -42.08 -0.14
C LYS A 832 -6.49 -43.29 -0.08
N GLY A 833 -5.49 -43.22 0.78
CA GLY A 833 -4.67 -44.37 1.15
C GLY A 833 -5.00 -44.89 2.54
N ASP A 834 -4.31 -45.97 2.92
CA ASP A 834 -4.41 -46.57 4.26
C ASP A 834 -3.69 -45.74 5.33
N THR A 835 -2.64 -45.02 4.94
CA THR A 835 -1.82 -44.21 5.86
C THR A 835 -2.33 -42.78 5.96
N TYR A 836 -2.58 -42.10 4.84
CA TYR A 836 -2.97 -40.68 4.79
C TYR A 836 -3.96 -40.40 3.66
N ARG A 837 -4.54 -39.20 3.69
CA ARG A 837 -5.39 -38.66 2.61
C ARG A 837 -4.86 -37.31 2.14
N SER A 838 -5.02 -37.02 0.86
CA SER A 838 -4.70 -35.70 0.30
C SER A 838 -5.79 -35.20 -0.64
N PHE A 839 -5.91 -33.87 -0.72
CA PHE A 839 -6.77 -33.18 -1.67
C PHE A 839 -5.95 -32.03 -2.28
N THR A 840 -5.75 -32.08 -3.60
CA THR A 840 -4.88 -31.14 -4.32
C THR A 840 -5.68 -30.42 -5.39
N MET A 841 -5.72 -29.09 -5.35
CA MET A 841 -6.47 -28.23 -6.28
C MET A 841 -5.51 -27.47 -7.21
N GLY A 842 -5.78 -27.51 -8.52
CA GLY A 842 -5.05 -26.76 -9.57
C GLY A 842 -5.46 -25.30 -9.69
N ILE A 843 -6.30 -24.83 -8.77
CA ILE A 843 -6.55 -23.41 -8.50
C ILE A 843 -6.37 -23.13 -7.00
N PRO A 844 -6.00 -21.90 -6.61
CA PRO A 844 -6.07 -21.44 -5.23
C PRO A 844 -7.52 -21.48 -4.72
N PHE A 845 -7.73 -21.99 -3.51
CA PHE A 845 -9.07 -22.06 -2.91
C PHE A 845 -9.63 -20.66 -2.62
N GLU A 846 -8.77 -19.73 -2.23
CA GLU A 846 -9.10 -18.33 -1.98
C GLU A 846 -9.64 -17.61 -3.22
N CYS A 847 -9.34 -18.09 -4.43
CA CYS A 847 -9.85 -17.52 -5.69
C CYS A 847 -11.31 -17.90 -6.00
N ILE A 848 -11.95 -18.79 -5.24
CA ILE A 848 -13.38 -19.10 -5.41
C ILE A 848 -14.18 -17.83 -5.08
N SER A 849 -14.97 -17.33 -6.03
CA SER A 849 -15.57 -15.99 -5.94
C SER A 849 -16.71 -15.88 -4.93
N SER A 850 -17.37 -17.00 -4.59
CA SER A 850 -18.49 -17.04 -3.66
C SER A 850 -18.08 -17.58 -2.30
N LYS A 851 -18.31 -16.76 -1.25
CA LYS A 851 -18.07 -17.17 0.15
C LYS A 851 -18.89 -18.41 0.55
N ASP A 852 -20.13 -18.51 0.07
CA ASP A 852 -20.97 -19.67 0.34
C ASP A 852 -20.44 -20.93 -0.33
N MET A 853 -19.88 -20.81 -1.54
CA MET A 853 -19.24 -21.94 -2.22
C MET A 853 -17.95 -22.35 -1.52
N GLN A 854 -17.11 -21.40 -1.10
CA GLN A 854 -15.93 -21.67 -0.28
C GLN A 854 -16.31 -22.53 0.94
N ASN A 855 -17.35 -22.14 1.68
CA ASN A 855 -17.81 -22.87 2.87
C ASN A 855 -18.24 -24.31 2.55
N LYS A 856 -19.07 -24.50 1.50
CA LYS A 856 -19.56 -25.84 1.10
C LYS A 856 -18.45 -26.75 0.61
N ILE A 857 -17.53 -26.22 -0.20
CA ILE A 857 -16.40 -26.96 -0.76
C ILE A 857 -15.44 -27.37 0.35
N MET A 858 -15.06 -26.44 1.25
CA MET A 858 -14.18 -26.74 2.38
C MET A 858 -14.80 -27.81 3.29
N GLN A 859 -16.11 -27.75 3.57
CA GLN A 859 -16.80 -28.79 4.33
C GLN A 859 -16.65 -30.17 3.66
N GLY A 860 -16.90 -30.26 2.35
CA GLY A 860 -16.75 -31.51 1.59
C GLY A 860 -15.32 -32.05 1.58
N ILE A 861 -14.32 -31.16 1.43
CA ILE A 861 -12.89 -31.53 1.49
C ILE A 861 -12.52 -32.07 2.86
N LEU A 862 -12.92 -31.40 3.95
CA LEU A 862 -12.58 -31.84 5.31
C LEU A 862 -13.31 -33.12 5.71
N ASP A 863 -14.56 -33.30 5.29
CA ASP A 863 -15.30 -34.55 5.47
C ASP A 863 -14.70 -35.71 4.65
N PHE A 864 -13.89 -35.43 3.63
CA PHE A 864 -13.07 -36.44 2.97
C PHE A 864 -11.75 -36.69 3.71
N LEU A 865 -11.03 -35.63 4.08
CA LEU A 865 -9.68 -35.72 4.64
C LEU A 865 -9.64 -36.27 6.08
N LEU A 866 -10.67 -35.99 6.89
CA LEU A 866 -10.67 -36.25 8.33
C LEU A 866 -11.71 -37.30 8.79
N LYS A 867 -12.32 -38.02 7.85
CA LYS A 867 -13.30 -39.08 8.12
C LYS A 867 -12.68 -40.40 8.55
#